data_AF-A0AB34G347-F1
#
_entry.id   AF-A0AB34G347-F1
#
_cell.length_a   1.000
_cell.length_b   1.000
_cell.length_c   1.000
_cell.angle_alpha   90.00
_cell.angle_beta   90.00
_cell.angle_gamma   90.00
#
_symmetry.space_group_name_H-M   'P 1'
#
loop_
_entity.id
_entity.type
_entity.pdbx_description
1 polymer ?
#
loop_
_entity_poly.entity_id
_entity_poly.type
_entity_poly.pdbx_seq_one_letter_code
_entity_poly.pdbx_strand_id
1 'polypeptide(L)'
;MAKPALKSQSGIFQLLPLGLRVQQKIESLLDKHMQSIADVCPKLFRLKDRKETDLLLSPTHEEEITTLVASTLKSYKDLPLRLYQTTRKYRDEMRPRHGLLRSREFVMKDLYTFDTSVESAIETYREVSGAYRAFFANLKLPVLVAEASSGDMGGDYSHEYHLASSIGEDTVAECSSCGYVANDEVAKAIPPSTDRLEARRNALTATDVRVWRGITKDRRTLVNAWYPAHGDGSGVADVNVHAVKEAVPELDASISDPIRLLGPEDGGGTTTSTFGVLNVVDARLASSFSDLQPELPIIPAELTNAPSHQSPILQTPSGEALNLLRLADGDVCSSCKNGTLQIHRALELGHTFYLGTRYSEPLELSVSLPNTKGGPVPVQMGCYGIGVSRIFGAVAEHKADERGLNWPRAIAPFEVAVIPTSGVTDETLAFYDSLAGQGTLAPDFDIVLDDRKETFGWKMRDADVIGYPVTVVLGKSWRERGICEVQCRTLGVKENVAAEDVPAFLRDLLDKLSPTSSPSPSLRPQQIPPTSPTMSGGRETINLDTLEPQQLAQVKKQLDEELEHLTSSFAQLHGAQNKFRDCLRCVNSRSAATSGASIPLLPIRLLVLRLVVYPPLETSLPLRSYSRPRRAQPQDCISQRRTLHKKRDVMPCTEQNSVLVPLTNSLYVRGELTDSESVLVDVGTGFLVEKKLKSAEQFYDGKVQELANNLKELEAIVQQKQANVRAVEEGMAAS
;
A
#
# COMPACT_ATOMS: atom_id res chain seq x y z
N MET A 1 -14.25 13.38 -17.66
CA MET A 1 -12.98 12.80 -17.18
C MET A 1 -12.94 12.79 -15.66
N ALA A 2 -13.51 11.75 -15.04
CA ALA A 2 -13.26 11.48 -13.62
C ALA A 2 -11.86 10.87 -13.46
N LYS A 3 -10.89 11.65 -12.95
CA LYS A 3 -9.56 11.10 -12.62
C LYS A 3 -9.70 10.19 -11.38
N PRO A 4 -8.98 9.05 -11.29
CA PRO A 4 -9.05 8.20 -10.10
C PRO A 4 -8.23 8.77 -8.93
N ALA A 5 -7.20 9.58 -9.21
CA ALA A 5 -6.36 10.24 -8.21
C ALA A 5 -6.01 11.68 -8.63
N LEU A 6 -5.76 12.54 -7.65
CA LEU A 6 -5.34 13.93 -7.80
C LEU A 6 -4.05 14.18 -7.02
N LYS A 7 -3.02 14.72 -7.67
CA LYS A 7 -1.77 15.12 -7.01
C LYS A 7 -2.02 16.36 -6.14
N SER A 8 -1.75 16.27 -4.83
CA SER A 8 -1.84 17.41 -3.91
C SER A 8 -0.48 18.09 -3.71
N GLN A 9 0.59 17.30 -3.57
CA GLN A 9 1.98 17.77 -3.48
C GLN A 9 2.94 16.78 -4.18
N SER A 10 4.26 17.02 -4.13
CA SER A 10 5.23 16.07 -4.71
C SER A 10 5.25 14.76 -3.93
N GLY A 11 4.85 13.67 -4.56
CA GLY A 11 4.72 12.36 -3.90
C GLY A 11 3.53 12.23 -2.94
N ILE A 12 2.52 13.11 -3.00
CA ILE A 12 1.28 12.99 -2.19
C ILE A 12 0.06 13.13 -3.11
N PHE A 13 -0.89 12.22 -2.96
CA PHE A 13 -2.06 12.08 -3.82
C PHE A 13 -3.33 11.86 -3.01
N GLN A 14 -4.43 12.47 -3.44
CA GLN A 14 -5.78 12.19 -2.97
C GLN A 14 -6.43 11.18 -3.91
N LEU A 15 -6.96 10.08 -3.40
CA LEU A 15 -7.84 9.20 -4.18
C LEU A 15 -9.22 9.84 -4.29
N LEU A 16 -9.75 9.87 -5.51
CA LEU A 16 -11.11 10.29 -5.83
C LEU A 16 -12.03 9.05 -5.85
N PRO A 17 -13.37 9.19 -5.80
CA PRO A 17 -14.27 8.07 -5.45
C PRO A 17 -14.07 6.77 -6.24
N LEU A 18 -13.76 6.85 -7.53
CA LEU A 18 -13.45 5.67 -8.36
C LEU A 18 -12.12 5.01 -7.95
N GLY A 19 -11.06 5.79 -7.74
CA GLY A 19 -9.76 5.27 -7.29
C GLY A 19 -9.81 4.72 -5.87
N LEU A 20 -10.62 5.34 -4.99
CA LEU A 20 -10.88 4.81 -3.65
C LEU A 20 -11.57 3.44 -3.70
N ARG A 21 -12.59 3.26 -4.55
CA ARG A 21 -13.24 1.95 -4.74
C ARG A 21 -12.28 0.88 -5.28
N VAL A 22 -11.41 1.22 -6.24
CA VAL A 22 -10.36 0.29 -6.70
C VAL A 22 -9.40 -0.07 -5.56
N GLN A 23 -8.92 0.90 -4.77
CA GLN A 23 -8.05 0.61 -3.62
C GLN A 23 -8.77 -0.27 -2.59
N GLN A 24 -10.02 0.04 -2.24
CA GLN A 24 -10.85 -0.76 -1.33
C GLN A 24 -11.10 -2.18 -1.82
N LYS A 25 -11.16 -2.41 -3.14
CA LYS A 25 -11.20 -3.77 -3.72
C LYS A 25 -9.85 -4.48 -3.64
N ILE A 26 -8.72 -3.79 -3.85
CA ILE A 26 -7.38 -4.37 -3.63
C ILE A 26 -7.21 -4.71 -2.14
N GLU A 27 -7.60 -3.81 -1.23
CA GLU A 27 -7.63 -4.02 0.23
C GLU A 27 -8.51 -5.23 0.58
N SER A 28 -9.76 -5.30 0.12
CA SER A 28 -10.66 -6.44 0.40
C SER A 28 -10.16 -7.77 -0.17
N LEU A 29 -9.42 -7.76 -1.29
CA LEU A 29 -8.87 -8.95 -1.93
C LEU A 29 -7.56 -9.40 -1.25
N LEU A 30 -6.76 -8.45 -0.73
CA LEU A 30 -5.70 -8.75 0.22
C LEU A 30 -6.29 -9.31 1.52
N ASP A 31 -7.23 -8.63 2.14
CA ASP A 31 -7.87 -9.05 3.39
C ASP A 31 -8.52 -10.43 3.26
N LYS A 32 -9.11 -10.79 2.12
CA LYS A 32 -9.61 -12.15 1.85
C LYS A 32 -8.50 -13.23 1.95
N HIS A 33 -7.27 -12.91 1.55
CA HIS A 33 -6.10 -13.80 1.65
C HIS A 33 -5.31 -13.63 2.96
N MET A 34 -5.46 -12.49 3.65
CA MET A 34 -4.77 -12.14 4.90
C MET A 34 -5.62 -12.34 6.16
N GLN A 35 -6.93 -12.61 6.03
CA GLN A 35 -7.83 -12.98 7.15
C GLN A 35 -7.37 -14.23 7.92
N SER A 36 -6.38 -14.97 7.40
CA SER A 36 -5.67 -16.04 8.08
C SER A 36 -4.30 -15.68 8.69
N ILE A 37 -3.57 -14.67 8.18
CA ILE A 37 -2.11 -14.46 8.39
C ILE A 37 -1.69 -12.97 8.17
N ALA A 38 -0.80 -12.37 9.00
CA ALA A 38 -0.96 -10.94 9.37
C ALA A 38 0.31 -10.08 9.91
N ASP A 39 0.34 -8.71 9.81
CA ASP A 39 1.32 -7.53 9.67
C ASP A 39 1.81 -6.53 10.83
N VAL A 40 3.11 -6.14 11.03
CA VAL A 40 3.92 -4.94 10.50
C VAL A 40 5.46 -4.87 10.95
N CYS A 41 6.59 -4.33 10.34
CA CYS A 41 6.87 -3.13 9.51
C CYS A 41 8.37 -2.55 9.01
N PRO A 42 9.09 -1.46 9.55
CA PRO A 42 9.50 -0.04 9.15
C PRO A 42 10.76 0.37 8.26
N LYS A 43 11.00 1.71 8.10
CA LYS A 43 12.25 2.57 7.98
C LYS A 43 11.97 4.09 7.64
N LEU A 44 12.35 5.09 8.47
CA LEU A 44 11.38 6.12 8.98
C LEU A 44 11.58 7.67 8.75
N PHE A 45 10.47 8.44 8.84
CA PHE A 45 10.34 9.94 8.86
C PHE A 45 10.33 10.51 10.30
N ARG A 46 10.91 11.70 10.58
CA ARG A 46 10.98 12.31 11.94
C ARG A 46 10.20 13.64 12.10
N LEU A 47 9.71 13.91 13.31
CA LEU A 47 9.05 15.16 13.75
C LEU A 47 9.22 15.37 15.27
N LYS A 48 8.65 16.43 15.84
CA LYS A 48 8.57 16.67 17.29
C LYS A 48 7.16 17.03 17.77
N ASP A 49 6.82 16.60 18.98
CA ASP A 49 5.61 17.03 19.70
C ASP A 49 5.81 18.39 20.41
N ARG A 50 4.71 18.99 20.88
CA ARG A 50 4.69 20.29 21.58
C ARG A 50 5.43 20.34 22.93
N LYS A 51 6.00 19.24 23.40
CA LYS A 51 6.85 19.13 24.61
C LYS A 51 8.32 18.87 24.24
N GLU A 52 8.69 19.02 22.96
CA GLU A 52 9.99 18.61 22.40
C GLU A 52 10.22 17.08 22.39
N THR A 53 9.17 16.27 22.51
CA THR A 53 9.29 14.80 22.36
C THR A 53 9.57 14.47 20.90
N ASP A 54 10.71 13.85 20.60
CA ASP A 54 11.00 13.32 19.27
C ASP A 54 9.98 12.22 18.91
N LEU A 55 9.39 12.35 17.72
CA LEU A 55 8.34 11.50 17.19
C LEU A 55 8.65 11.13 15.73
N LEU A 56 7.89 10.18 15.23
CA LEU A 56 8.19 9.43 14.01
C LEU A 56 6.88 9.24 13.24
N LEU A 57 6.84 9.58 11.95
CA LEU A 57 5.73 9.12 11.10
C LEU A 57 6.09 7.71 10.69
N SER A 58 5.33 6.72 11.17
CA SER A 58 5.62 5.32 10.92
C SER A 58 5.59 5.05 9.41
N PRO A 59 6.75 4.83 8.79
CA PRO A 59 6.90 4.50 7.36
C PRO A 59 6.28 3.16 7.00
N THR A 60 5.88 2.40 8.03
CA THR A 60 6.12 0.99 8.26
C THR A 60 6.55 0.88 9.79
N HIS A 61 6.47 -0.26 10.51
CA HIS A 61 6.46 -0.46 12.02
C HIS A 61 7.10 -1.75 12.77
N GLU A 62 8.26 -2.37 12.41
CA GLU A 62 8.81 -3.61 13.09
C GLU A 62 9.10 -3.43 14.58
N GLU A 63 9.83 -2.38 14.95
CA GLU A 63 10.16 -2.10 16.35
C GLU A 63 8.87 -1.99 17.19
N GLU A 64 7.82 -1.35 16.66
CA GLU A 64 6.53 -1.24 17.33
C GLU A 64 5.81 -2.59 17.50
N ILE A 65 5.75 -3.47 16.47
CA ILE A 65 5.11 -4.80 16.63
C ILE A 65 5.92 -5.68 17.57
N THR A 66 7.25 -5.62 17.50
CA THR A 66 8.13 -6.49 18.29
C THR A 66 8.05 -6.11 19.75
N THR A 67 8.00 -4.80 20.04
CA THR A 67 7.72 -4.27 21.38
C THR A 67 6.32 -4.66 21.87
N LEU A 68 5.29 -4.60 21.01
CA LEU A 68 3.93 -5.00 21.36
C LEU A 68 3.84 -6.49 21.69
N VAL A 69 4.42 -7.36 20.85
CA VAL A 69 4.49 -8.80 21.07
C VAL A 69 5.32 -9.13 22.31
N ALA A 70 6.49 -8.51 22.52
CA ALA A 70 7.28 -8.68 23.75
C ALA A 70 6.51 -8.29 25.04
N SER A 71 5.63 -7.31 24.96
CA SER A 71 4.79 -6.88 26.10
C SER A 71 3.56 -7.78 26.36
N THR A 72 3.22 -8.69 25.44
CA THR A 72 1.95 -9.45 25.46
C THR A 72 2.12 -10.97 25.43
N LEU A 73 3.15 -11.47 24.73
CA LEU A 73 3.50 -12.88 24.59
C LEU A 73 3.99 -13.46 25.93
N LYS A 74 3.45 -14.61 26.33
CA LYS A 74 3.75 -15.21 27.66
C LYS A 74 4.31 -16.62 27.57
N SER A 75 4.09 -17.31 26.46
CA SER A 75 4.54 -18.68 26.27
C SER A 75 4.88 -18.96 24.80
N TYR A 76 5.76 -19.93 24.56
CA TYR A 76 5.95 -20.52 23.24
C TYR A 76 4.65 -21.13 22.67
N LYS A 77 3.66 -21.43 23.52
CA LYS A 77 2.33 -21.93 23.13
C LYS A 77 1.45 -20.88 22.44
N ASP A 78 1.82 -19.61 22.58
CA ASP A 78 1.13 -18.48 21.96
C ASP A 78 1.68 -18.23 20.53
N LEU A 79 2.61 -19.07 20.05
CA LEU A 79 3.25 -19.06 18.74
C LEU A 79 2.90 -20.34 17.94
N PRO A 80 2.92 -20.31 16.58
CA PRO A 80 3.30 -19.19 15.73
C PRO A 80 2.24 -18.07 15.72
N LEU A 81 2.70 -16.82 15.78
CA LEU A 81 1.83 -15.63 15.86
C LEU A 81 1.98 -14.76 14.62
N ARG A 82 0.84 -14.22 14.17
CA ARG A 82 0.60 -13.53 12.89
C ARG A 82 -0.49 -12.45 13.19
N LEU A 83 -0.26 -11.13 13.02
CA LEU A 83 -1.13 -10.02 13.52
C LEU A 83 -1.14 -8.77 12.59
N TYR A 84 -2.28 -8.21 12.06
CA TYR A 84 -2.25 -7.25 10.91
C TYR A 84 -2.90 -5.86 10.99
N GLN A 85 -2.41 -5.00 10.09
CA GLN A 85 -3.02 -3.77 9.60
C GLN A 85 -2.64 -3.47 8.13
N THR A 86 -3.60 -3.11 7.28
CA THR A 86 -3.33 -2.41 6.00
C THR A 86 -3.33 -0.90 6.26
N THR A 87 -2.19 -0.21 6.17
CA THR A 87 -2.06 1.20 6.61
C THR A 87 -1.24 2.10 5.71
N ARG A 88 -1.50 3.41 5.88
CA ARG A 88 -0.70 4.48 5.28
C ARG A 88 0.68 4.57 5.90
N LYS A 89 1.65 4.68 5.00
CA LYS A 89 3.08 4.60 5.17
C LYS A 89 3.71 5.87 4.62
N TYR A 90 4.75 6.35 5.30
CA TYR A 90 5.43 7.60 4.98
C TYR A 90 6.94 7.35 4.79
N ARG A 91 7.50 7.54 3.59
CA ARG A 91 8.96 7.51 3.36
C ARG A 91 9.39 8.83 2.71
N ASP A 92 10.44 9.49 3.20
CA ASP A 92 10.88 10.77 2.63
C ASP A 92 11.69 10.57 1.35
N GLU A 93 11.02 10.04 0.33
CA GLU A 93 11.61 9.76 -0.97
C GLU A 93 12.18 11.05 -1.59
N MET A 94 13.50 11.07 -1.81
CA MET A 94 14.22 12.20 -2.40
C MET A 94 13.71 12.55 -3.80
N ARG A 95 13.26 11.57 -4.58
CA ARG A 95 12.82 11.75 -5.98
C ARG A 95 11.51 10.99 -6.26
N PRO A 96 10.34 11.48 -5.80
CA PRO A 96 9.06 10.82 -6.06
C PRO A 96 8.73 10.83 -7.56
N ARG A 97 8.37 9.67 -8.11
CA ARG A 97 8.26 9.40 -9.56
C ARG A 97 7.04 8.54 -9.89
N HIS A 98 6.65 8.59 -11.17
CA HIS A 98 5.62 7.71 -11.77
C HIS A 98 4.31 7.60 -10.95
N GLY A 99 3.84 8.73 -10.41
CA GLY A 99 2.56 8.81 -9.71
C GLY A 99 2.55 8.04 -8.38
N LEU A 100 1.71 7.01 -8.31
CA LEU A 100 1.53 6.15 -7.14
C LEU A 100 2.57 5.02 -7.05
N LEU A 101 3.44 4.88 -8.05
CA LEU A 101 4.49 3.84 -8.04
C LEU A 101 5.65 4.17 -7.09
N ARG A 102 6.01 5.46 -6.94
CA ARG A 102 7.07 5.92 -6.02
C ARG A 102 6.71 7.27 -5.40
N SER A 103 5.87 7.22 -4.37
CA SER A 103 5.35 8.37 -3.62
C SER A 103 5.98 8.49 -2.22
N ARG A 104 5.67 9.59 -1.51
CA ARG A 104 6.09 9.84 -0.11
C ARG A 104 5.07 9.36 0.90
N GLU A 105 3.79 9.43 0.56
CA GLU A 105 2.68 8.79 1.26
C GLU A 105 2.07 7.72 0.34
N PHE A 106 1.90 6.50 0.86
CA PHE A 106 1.30 5.35 0.16
C PHE A 106 0.60 4.42 1.15
N VAL A 107 -0.28 3.54 0.68
CA VAL A 107 -0.81 2.42 1.48
C VAL A 107 0.03 1.17 1.23
N MET A 108 0.41 0.50 2.32
CA MET A 108 1.11 -0.78 2.32
C MET A 108 0.41 -1.74 3.29
N LYS A 109 0.37 -3.01 2.89
CA LYS A 109 -0.05 -4.18 3.66
C LYS A 109 1.22 -4.99 3.84
N ASP A 110 1.61 -5.34 5.05
CA ASP A 110 2.99 -5.74 5.38
C ASP A 110 3.07 -6.75 6.53
N LEU A 111 2.85 -8.04 6.23
CA LEU A 111 2.70 -9.23 7.11
C LEU A 111 3.93 -9.55 7.98
N TYR A 112 3.75 -9.93 9.27
CA TYR A 112 4.83 -10.27 10.22
C TYR A 112 4.54 -11.53 11.01
N THR A 113 5.52 -12.43 11.01
CA THR A 113 5.39 -13.72 11.67
C THR A 113 6.39 -13.89 12.78
N PHE A 114 5.97 -14.59 13.82
CA PHE A 114 6.70 -14.87 15.04
C PHE A 114 6.66 -16.36 15.27
N ASP A 115 7.81 -17.02 15.13
CA ASP A 115 7.95 -18.46 15.02
C ASP A 115 8.93 -19.00 16.07
N THR A 116 8.74 -20.23 16.54
CA THR A 116 9.55 -20.82 17.64
C THR A 116 10.89 -21.38 17.19
N SER A 117 11.06 -21.66 15.89
CA SER A 117 12.28 -22.18 15.30
C SER A 117 12.43 -21.73 13.83
N VAL A 118 13.63 -21.93 13.28
CA VAL A 118 13.95 -21.55 11.88
C VAL A 118 13.09 -22.34 10.90
N GLU A 119 12.83 -23.61 11.20
CA GLU A 119 12.00 -24.49 10.37
C GLU A 119 10.55 -24.00 10.30
N SER A 120 9.97 -23.59 11.43
CA SER A 120 8.64 -22.97 11.51
C SER A 120 8.59 -21.67 10.71
N ALA A 121 9.58 -20.80 10.88
CA ALA A 121 9.66 -19.53 10.16
C ALA A 121 9.73 -19.72 8.63
N ILE A 122 10.49 -20.71 8.17
CA ILE A 122 10.66 -21.04 6.75
C ILE A 122 9.43 -21.81 6.18
N GLU A 123 8.69 -22.57 6.99
CA GLU A 123 7.39 -23.11 6.59
C GLU A 123 6.34 -22.00 6.45
N THR A 124 6.20 -21.14 7.47
CA THR A 124 5.39 -19.93 7.44
C THR A 124 5.72 -19.06 6.22
N TYR A 125 7.00 -18.84 5.90
CA TYR A 125 7.44 -18.07 4.73
C TYR A 125 6.90 -18.63 3.40
N ARG A 126 6.84 -19.96 3.26
CA ARG A 126 6.28 -20.63 2.07
C ARG A 126 4.77 -20.46 1.98
N GLU A 127 4.05 -20.53 3.11
CA GLU A 127 2.60 -20.25 3.14
C GLU A 127 2.30 -18.83 2.64
N VAL A 128 3.05 -17.83 3.14
CA VAL A 128 2.87 -16.43 2.72
C VAL A 128 3.21 -16.21 1.25
N SER A 129 4.32 -16.77 0.77
CA SER A 129 4.68 -16.71 -0.66
C SER A 129 3.61 -17.37 -1.55
N GLY A 130 2.99 -18.46 -1.09
CA GLY A 130 1.83 -19.08 -1.74
C GLY A 130 0.62 -18.15 -1.83
N ALA A 131 0.25 -17.50 -0.71
CA ALA A 131 -0.83 -16.52 -0.67
C ALA A 131 -0.57 -15.32 -1.59
N TYR A 132 0.68 -14.85 -1.69
CA TYR A 132 1.07 -13.73 -2.55
C TYR A 132 0.92 -14.10 -4.03
N ARG A 133 1.41 -15.28 -4.43
CA ARG A 133 1.22 -15.81 -5.78
C ARG A 133 -0.26 -15.94 -6.14
N ALA A 134 -1.09 -16.45 -5.23
CA ALA A 134 -2.54 -16.54 -5.43
C ALA A 134 -3.24 -15.16 -5.54
N PHE A 135 -2.80 -14.18 -4.76
CA PHE A 135 -3.26 -12.79 -4.85
C PHE A 135 -2.93 -12.17 -6.21
N PHE A 136 -1.68 -12.24 -6.68
CA PHE A 136 -1.29 -11.69 -7.99
C PHE A 136 -1.95 -12.42 -9.17
N ALA A 137 -2.15 -13.74 -9.06
CA ALA A 137 -2.89 -14.53 -10.04
C ALA A 137 -4.36 -14.07 -10.17
N ASN A 138 -5.04 -13.76 -9.06
CA ASN A 138 -6.40 -13.20 -9.07
C ASN A 138 -6.48 -11.84 -9.78
N LEU A 139 -5.41 -11.04 -9.75
CA LEU A 139 -5.30 -9.77 -10.49
C LEU A 139 -4.96 -9.95 -11.99
N LYS A 140 -4.71 -11.18 -12.45
CA LYS A 140 -4.27 -11.51 -13.82
C LYS A 140 -3.02 -10.73 -14.24
N LEU A 141 -2.06 -10.60 -13.32
CA LEU A 141 -0.75 -9.99 -13.53
C LEU A 141 0.34 -11.06 -13.73
N PRO A 142 1.21 -10.94 -14.76
CA PRO A 142 2.40 -11.78 -14.90
C PRO A 142 3.49 -11.31 -13.93
N VAL A 143 3.43 -11.79 -12.69
CA VAL A 143 4.39 -11.43 -11.63
C VAL A 143 5.48 -12.50 -11.53
N LEU A 144 6.71 -12.06 -11.80
CA LEU A 144 7.93 -12.81 -11.54
C LEU A 144 8.23 -12.79 -10.04
N VAL A 145 8.70 -13.90 -9.47
CA VAL A 145 9.10 -13.96 -8.05
C VAL A 145 10.61 -14.18 -8.01
N ALA A 146 11.35 -13.10 -7.79
CA ALA A 146 12.81 -13.08 -7.90
C ALA A 146 13.47 -13.32 -6.53
N GLU A 147 14.54 -14.10 -6.49
CA GLU A 147 15.52 -14.08 -5.39
C GLU A 147 16.11 -12.66 -5.28
N ALA A 148 16.18 -12.15 -4.05
CA ALA A 148 16.45 -10.74 -3.78
C ALA A 148 17.47 -10.55 -2.66
N SER A 149 17.97 -9.32 -2.52
CA SER A 149 18.86 -8.96 -1.42
C SER A 149 18.08 -8.88 -0.11
N SER A 150 18.61 -9.44 0.97
CA SER A 150 18.10 -9.17 2.33
C SER A 150 18.58 -7.82 2.85
N GLY A 151 19.64 -7.26 2.24
CA GLY A 151 20.18 -5.93 2.48
C GLY A 151 20.26 -5.52 3.96
N ASP A 152 19.74 -4.33 4.25
CA ASP A 152 19.66 -3.79 5.61
C ASP A 152 18.57 -4.43 6.49
N MET A 153 17.78 -5.39 5.99
CA MET A 153 16.76 -6.11 6.78
C MET A 153 17.30 -7.45 7.32
N GLY A 154 18.33 -8.02 6.70
CA GLY A 154 19.07 -9.20 7.18
C GLY A 154 18.35 -10.55 7.02
N GLY A 155 19.07 -11.62 7.33
CA GLY A 155 18.64 -13.02 7.14
C GLY A 155 18.89 -13.56 5.72
N ASP A 156 18.70 -14.86 5.53
CA ASP A 156 19.21 -15.60 4.35
C ASP A 156 18.16 -15.84 3.25
N TYR A 157 16.89 -15.48 3.47
CA TYR A 157 15.80 -15.70 2.50
C TYR A 157 15.05 -14.39 2.22
N SER A 158 15.16 -13.90 0.99
CA SER A 158 14.52 -12.67 0.50
C SER A 158 14.01 -12.89 -0.93
N HIS A 159 12.76 -12.51 -1.19
CA HIS A 159 12.14 -12.60 -2.52
C HIS A 159 11.30 -11.35 -2.84
N GLU A 160 11.42 -10.85 -4.06
CA GLU A 160 10.65 -9.71 -4.59
C GLU A 160 9.63 -10.15 -5.64
N TYR A 161 8.49 -9.44 -5.71
CA TYR A 161 7.34 -9.77 -6.55
C TYR A 161 7.23 -8.73 -7.67
N HIS A 162 7.80 -9.05 -8.83
CA HIS A 162 8.11 -8.12 -9.91
C HIS A 162 7.14 -8.20 -11.07
N LEU A 163 6.55 -7.06 -11.47
CA LEU A 163 5.79 -6.95 -12.72
C LEU A 163 6.70 -6.37 -13.82
N ALA A 164 6.97 -7.17 -14.85
CA ALA A 164 7.79 -6.75 -15.99
C ALA A 164 7.17 -5.53 -16.70
N SER A 165 7.94 -4.45 -16.82
CA SER A 165 7.52 -3.16 -17.37
C SER A 165 8.70 -2.28 -17.74
N SER A 166 8.64 -1.59 -18.88
CA SER A 166 9.71 -0.69 -19.35
C SER A 166 9.93 0.54 -18.47
N ILE A 167 8.93 0.94 -17.67
CA ILE A 167 9.07 2.00 -16.66
C ILE A 167 9.60 1.49 -15.31
N GLY A 168 9.83 0.18 -15.20
CA GLY A 168 10.38 -0.47 -14.02
C GLY A 168 11.73 0.11 -13.61
N GLU A 169 11.91 0.33 -12.31
CA GLU A 169 13.17 0.87 -11.76
C GLU A 169 14.17 -0.25 -11.45
N ASP A 170 13.67 -1.47 -11.25
CA ASP A 170 14.44 -2.66 -10.89
C ASP A 170 14.77 -3.50 -12.13
N THR A 171 15.76 -4.39 -12.03
CA THR A 171 16.22 -5.28 -13.11
C THR A 171 16.29 -6.71 -12.63
N VAL A 172 15.62 -7.62 -13.34
CA VAL A 172 15.42 -9.02 -12.96
C VAL A 172 15.85 -9.93 -14.09
N ALA A 173 16.68 -10.93 -13.79
CA ALA A 173 17.07 -11.97 -14.74
C ALA A 173 16.17 -13.21 -14.57
N GLU A 174 15.54 -13.67 -15.66
CA GLU A 174 14.77 -14.92 -15.72
C GLU A 174 15.51 -15.96 -16.58
N CYS A 175 15.55 -17.22 -16.13
CA CYS A 175 16.15 -18.32 -16.88
C CYS A 175 15.14 -19.11 -17.72
N SER A 176 15.32 -19.03 -19.03
CA SER A 176 14.58 -19.74 -20.09
C SER A 176 14.41 -21.26 -19.95
N SER A 177 15.17 -21.93 -19.07
CA SER A 177 15.21 -23.40 -18.97
C SER A 177 14.95 -24.00 -17.59
N CYS A 178 15.00 -23.23 -16.49
CA CYS A 178 14.88 -23.78 -15.13
C CYS A 178 14.02 -22.98 -14.14
N GLY A 179 13.45 -21.83 -14.55
CA GLY A 179 12.64 -21.00 -13.66
C GLY A 179 13.44 -20.32 -12.53
N TYR A 180 14.77 -20.25 -12.65
CA TYR A 180 15.60 -19.36 -11.83
C TYR A 180 15.25 -17.91 -12.17
N VAL A 181 14.91 -17.12 -11.16
CA VAL A 181 14.59 -15.70 -11.29
C VAL A 181 15.27 -14.95 -10.15
N ALA A 182 16.03 -13.89 -10.45
CA ALA A 182 16.75 -13.12 -9.43
C ALA A 182 16.92 -11.64 -9.83
N ASN A 183 16.94 -10.74 -8.85
CA ASN A 183 17.27 -9.32 -9.05
C ASN A 183 18.78 -9.18 -9.35
N ASP A 184 19.17 -8.24 -10.23
CA ASP A 184 20.57 -7.88 -10.59
C ASP A 184 21.46 -7.61 -9.35
N GLU A 185 20.88 -7.28 -8.18
CA GLU A 185 21.63 -7.23 -6.90
C GLU A 185 22.25 -8.57 -6.46
N VAL A 186 21.64 -9.71 -6.80
CA VAL A 186 21.98 -11.06 -6.27
C VAL A 186 22.19 -12.09 -7.40
N ALA A 187 21.66 -11.82 -8.59
CA ALA A 187 21.64 -12.75 -9.71
C ALA A 187 23.05 -13.12 -10.19
N LYS A 188 23.44 -14.39 -10.01
CA LYS A 188 24.78 -14.87 -10.38
C LYS A 188 24.84 -15.33 -11.84
N ALA A 189 25.72 -14.72 -12.65
CA ALA A 189 26.19 -15.30 -13.92
C ALA A 189 27.29 -16.34 -13.68
N ILE A 190 27.46 -17.27 -14.63
CA ILE A 190 28.73 -17.98 -14.78
C ILE A 190 29.71 -17.01 -15.45
N PRO A 191 30.89 -16.71 -14.87
CA PRO A 191 31.92 -15.96 -15.58
C PRO A 191 32.31 -16.72 -16.86
N PRO A 192 32.58 -16.03 -17.99
CA PRO A 192 32.86 -16.69 -19.26
C PRO A 192 34.03 -17.67 -19.13
N SER A 193 33.88 -18.85 -19.75
CA SER A 193 34.78 -19.99 -19.63
C SER A 193 36.26 -19.62 -19.79
N THR A 194 37.14 -20.26 -19.02
CA THR A 194 38.61 -20.07 -19.04
C THR A 194 39.20 -19.98 -20.44
N ASP A 195 38.75 -20.84 -21.36
CA ASP A 195 39.25 -20.91 -22.73
C ASP A 195 38.96 -19.63 -23.53
N ARG A 196 37.86 -18.95 -23.23
CA ARG A 196 37.51 -17.62 -23.77
C ARG A 196 38.28 -16.49 -23.08
N LEU A 197 38.65 -16.66 -21.81
CA LEU A 197 39.50 -15.72 -21.07
C LEU A 197 40.95 -15.77 -21.58
N GLU A 198 41.53 -16.96 -21.75
CA GLU A 198 42.89 -17.13 -22.27
C GLU A 198 42.99 -16.66 -23.73
N ALA A 199 41.97 -16.92 -24.56
CA ALA A 199 41.91 -16.36 -25.92
C ALA A 199 41.86 -14.81 -25.93
N ARG A 200 41.23 -14.17 -24.93
CA ARG A 200 41.21 -12.70 -24.77
C ARG A 200 42.50 -12.14 -24.14
N ARG A 201 43.23 -12.93 -23.34
CA ARG A 201 44.45 -12.50 -22.62
C ARG A 201 45.51 -11.89 -23.55
N ASN A 202 45.60 -12.39 -24.78
CA ASN A 202 46.59 -11.93 -25.76
C ASN A 202 46.10 -10.73 -26.62
N ALA A 203 44.95 -10.11 -26.28
CA ALA A 203 44.29 -9.11 -27.12
C ALA A 203 43.73 -7.88 -26.37
N LEU A 204 43.86 -7.81 -25.03
CA LEU A 204 43.37 -6.69 -24.23
C LEU A 204 44.48 -5.65 -23.99
N THR A 205 44.20 -4.38 -24.27
CA THR A 205 45.07 -3.24 -23.99
C THR A 205 44.50 -2.38 -22.84
N ALA A 206 45.28 -1.41 -22.34
CA ALA A 206 44.75 -0.41 -21.42
C ALA A 206 43.56 0.40 -21.98
N THR A 207 43.41 0.48 -23.31
CA THR A 207 42.26 1.16 -23.95
C THR A 207 40.97 0.33 -23.95
N ASP A 208 41.07 -0.97 -23.69
CA ASP A 208 39.93 -1.91 -23.55
C ASP A 208 39.44 -2.03 -22.10
N VAL A 209 40.14 -1.40 -21.15
CA VAL A 209 39.80 -1.40 -19.72
C VAL A 209 38.99 -0.15 -19.36
N ARG A 210 38.05 -0.30 -18.44
CA ARG A 210 37.25 0.79 -17.85
C ARG A 210 37.32 0.74 -16.33
N VAL A 211 37.01 1.88 -15.71
CA VAL A 211 37.01 2.04 -14.26
C VAL A 211 35.76 2.76 -13.79
N TRP A 212 35.11 2.21 -12.77
CA TRP A 212 34.11 2.87 -11.96
C TRP A 212 34.76 3.28 -10.65
N ARG A 213 34.38 4.43 -10.07
CA ARG A 213 34.99 4.94 -8.84
C ARG A 213 33.94 5.26 -7.79
N GLY A 214 34.16 4.72 -6.59
CA GLY A 214 33.42 5.06 -5.37
C GLY A 214 34.37 5.41 -4.23
N ILE A 215 33.84 5.58 -3.03
CA ILE A 215 34.60 5.93 -1.82
C ILE A 215 34.06 5.15 -0.62
N THR A 216 34.89 4.92 0.39
CA THR A 216 34.45 4.36 1.67
C THR A 216 33.65 5.35 2.52
N LYS A 217 32.78 4.85 3.41
CA LYS A 217 31.95 5.65 4.33
C LYS A 217 32.77 6.60 5.23
N ASP A 218 34.01 6.23 5.57
CA ASP A 218 34.94 7.07 6.33
C ASP A 218 35.58 8.21 5.51
N ARG A 219 35.34 8.23 4.20
CA ARG A 219 35.86 9.17 3.19
C ARG A 219 37.39 9.20 3.07
N ARG A 220 38.08 8.11 3.42
CA ARG A 220 39.55 8.04 3.34
C ARG A 220 40.08 7.12 2.25
N THR A 221 39.25 6.28 1.64
CA THR A 221 39.71 5.29 0.65
C THR A 221 38.92 5.39 -0.64
N LEU A 222 39.64 5.64 -1.75
CA LEU A 222 39.11 5.57 -3.11
C LEU A 222 38.96 4.10 -3.51
N VAL A 223 37.81 3.74 -4.07
CA VAL A 223 37.54 2.38 -4.57
C VAL A 223 37.44 2.44 -6.09
N ASN A 224 38.46 1.95 -6.79
CA ASN A 224 38.45 1.72 -8.22
C ASN A 224 37.91 0.31 -8.50
N ALA A 225 36.84 0.17 -9.29
CA ALA A 225 36.36 -1.10 -9.82
C ALA A 225 36.73 -1.21 -11.31
N TRP A 226 37.59 -2.17 -11.66
CA TRP A 226 38.18 -2.35 -12.99
C TRP A 226 37.50 -3.47 -13.76
N TYR A 227 37.02 -3.16 -14.96
CA TYR A 227 36.24 -4.08 -15.81
C TYR A 227 36.59 -3.91 -17.29
N PRO A 228 36.41 -4.94 -18.14
CA PRO A 228 36.61 -4.82 -19.58
C PRO A 228 35.46 -4.04 -20.22
N ALA A 229 35.75 -3.22 -21.22
CA ALA A 229 34.74 -2.56 -22.03
C ALA A 229 33.87 -3.59 -22.77
N HIS A 230 32.55 -3.43 -22.70
CA HIS A 230 31.63 -4.03 -23.67
C HIS A 230 31.44 -3.12 -24.89
N GLY A 231 30.82 -3.66 -25.94
CA GLY A 231 30.63 -2.94 -27.21
C GLY A 231 29.75 -1.70 -27.09
N ASP A 232 29.92 -0.77 -28.03
CA ASP A 232 29.01 0.32 -28.38
C ASP A 232 28.64 1.34 -27.27
N GLY A 233 29.53 1.52 -26.29
CA GLY A 233 30.01 2.86 -25.93
C GLY A 233 29.10 3.77 -25.09
N SER A 234 28.08 3.26 -24.39
CA SER A 234 27.12 4.08 -23.62
C SER A 234 27.38 4.20 -22.10
N GLY A 235 28.64 4.33 -21.69
CA GLY A 235 29.01 4.96 -20.40
C GLY A 235 28.98 4.07 -19.14
N VAL A 236 28.80 4.72 -17.98
CA VAL A 236 29.12 4.20 -16.62
C VAL A 236 28.05 3.22 -16.07
N ALA A 237 27.17 2.69 -16.93
CA ALA A 237 26.00 1.92 -16.51
C ALA A 237 26.29 0.44 -16.20
N ASP A 238 27.31 -0.14 -16.84
CA ASP A 238 27.51 -1.59 -16.93
C ASP A 238 27.95 -2.26 -15.62
N VAL A 239 28.39 -1.49 -14.62
CA VAL A 239 28.94 -2.03 -13.36
C VAL A 239 27.85 -2.41 -12.38
N ASN A 240 27.95 -3.64 -11.86
CA ASN A 240 27.17 -4.08 -10.71
C ASN A 240 27.83 -3.56 -9.41
N VAL A 241 27.29 -2.46 -8.89
CA VAL A 241 27.79 -1.81 -7.66
C VAL A 241 27.61 -2.70 -6.42
N HIS A 242 26.71 -3.69 -6.45
CA HIS A 242 26.45 -4.60 -5.34
C HIS A 242 27.58 -5.64 -5.24
N ALA A 243 28.09 -6.15 -6.36
CA ALA A 243 29.32 -6.94 -6.41
C ALA A 243 30.56 -6.16 -5.90
N VAL A 244 30.66 -4.85 -6.21
CA VAL A 244 31.73 -3.99 -5.66
C VAL A 244 31.56 -3.79 -4.15
N LYS A 245 30.32 -3.69 -3.65
CA LYS A 245 29.99 -3.57 -2.21
C LYS A 245 30.21 -4.89 -1.45
N GLU A 246 30.02 -6.04 -2.09
CA GLU A 246 30.36 -7.36 -1.52
C GLU A 246 31.88 -7.48 -1.33
N ALA A 247 32.67 -7.06 -2.34
CA ALA A 247 34.12 -7.00 -2.26
C ALA A 247 34.64 -5.92 -1.27
N VAL A 248 33.87 -4.84 -1.06
CA VAL A 248 34.21 -3.73 -0.16
C VAL A 248 32.98 -3.30 0.68
N PRO A 249 32.70 -3.96 1.82
CA PRO A 249 31.52 -3.68 2.65
C PRO A 249 31.45 -2.25 3.23
N GLU A 250 32.58 -1.55 3.26
CA GLU A 250 32.66 -0.14 3.68
C GLU A 250 32.45 0.88 2.54
N LEU A 251 32.08 0.44 1.33
CA LEU A 251 31.70 1.32 0.23
C LEU A 251 30.44 2.15 0.55
N ASP A 252 30.51 3.46 0.31
CA ASP A 252 29.36 4.36 0.29
C ASP A 252 28.86 4.56 -1.16
N ALA A 253 27.91 3.72 -1.56
CA ALA A 253 27.29 3.75 -2.88
C ALA A 253 26.34 4.95 -3.10
N SER A 254 26.12 5.81 -2.10
CA SER A 254 25.31 7.03 -2.26
C SER A 254 26.07 8.18 -2.94
N ILE A 255 27.41 8.11 -2.96
CA ILE A 255 28.30 9.15 -3.48
C ILE A 255 28.59 8.89 -4.97
N SER A 256 28.23 9.85 -5.82
CA SER A 256 28.40 9.79 -7.28
C SER A 256 29.64 10.52 -7.81
N ASP A 257 30.30 11.35 -6.98
CA ASP A 257 31.56 12.00 -7.28
C ASP A 257 32.49 11.87 -6.05
N PRO A 258 33.29 10.78 -5.97
CA PRO A 258 34.21 10.58 -4.86
C PRO A 258 35.44 11.49 -4.94
N ILE A 259 35.75 12.03 -6.12
CA ILE A 259 36.96 12.83 -6.36
C ILE A 259 36.84 14.18 -5.63
N ARG A 260 35.66 14.82 -5.68
CA ARG A 260 35.37 16.06 -4.92
C ARG A 260 35.53 15.94 -3.40
N LEU A 261 35.41 14.73 -2.84
CA LEU A 261 35.52 14.49 -1.40
C LEU A 261 36.95 14.16 -0.95
N LEU A 262 37.85 13.87 -1.90
CA LEU A 262 39.27 13.59 -1.67
C LEU A 262 40.19 14.71 -2.16
N GLY A 263 39.68 15.59 -3.04
CA GLY A 263 40.36 16.80 -3.48
C GLY A 263 40.47 17.88 -2.39
N PRO A 264 41.26 18.95 -2.64
CA PRO A 264 41.40 20.06 -1.70
C PRO A 264 40.08 20.83 -1.54
N GLU A 265 39.77 21.25 -0.31
CA GLU A 265 38.64 22.17 -0.07
C GLU A 265 38.92 23.56 -0.66
N ASP A 266 37.89 24.20 -1.23
CA ASP A 266 37.88 25.62 -1.65
C ASP A 266 37.93 26.57 -0.42
N GLY A 267 38.99 26.46 0.38
CA GLY A 267 39.04 26.98 1.75
C GLY A 267 40.42 27.35 2.29
N GLY A 268 41.47 27.36 1.46
CA GLY A 268 42.77 27.97 1.81
C GLY A 268 43.57 27.31 2.95
N GLY A 269 43.21 26.10 3.37
CA GLY A 269 43.90 25.33 4.42
C GLY A 269 44.79 24.22 3.85
N THR A 270 46.08 24.21 4.20
CA THR A 270 47.05 23.21 3.69
C THR A 270 46.99 21.88 4.46
N THR A 271 45.82 21.24 4.50
CA THR A 271 45.67 19.89 5.06
C THR A 271 45.98 18.83 4.02
N THR A 272 47.18 18.24 4.11
CA THR A 272 47.60 17.08 3.31
C THR A 272 46.89 15.80 3.77
N SER A 273 45.63 15.64 3.37
CA SER A 273 44.86 14.40 3.52
C SER A 273 45.51 13.27 2.71
N THR A 274 46.07 12.29 3.41
CA THR A 274 46.52 11.02 2.83
C THR A 274 45.32 10.08 2.69
N PHE A 275 45.12 9.53 1.49
CA PHE A 275 44.01 8.62 1.18
C PHE A 275 44.53 7.23 0.76
N GLY A 276 43.74 6.18 0.98
CA GLY A 276 44.02 4.83 0.48
C GLY A 276 43.39 4.58 -0.89
N VAL A 277 43.88 3.56 -1.61
CA VAL A 277 43.28 3.10 -2.88
C VAL A 277 43.05 1.58 -2.85
N LEU A 278 41.80 1.17 -3.04
CA LEU A 278 41.43 -0.23 -3.31
C LEU A 278 41.15 -0.39 -4.80
N ASN A 279 41.73 -1.41 -5.41
CA ASN A 279 41.49 -1.77 -6.81
C ASN A 279 40.75 -3.11 -6.85
N VAL A 280 39.43 -3.07 -6.93
CA VAL A 280 38.58 -4.25 -7.14
C VAL A 280 38.66 -4.60 -8.63
N VAL A 281 39.01 -5.84 -8.97
CA VAL A 281 39.31 -6.23 -10.36
C VAL A 281 38.42 -7.39 -10.79
N ASP A 282 37.77 -7.22 -11.93
CA ASP A 282 36.95 -8.26 -12.55
C ASP A 282 37.77 -9.49 -12.98
N ALA A 283 37.19 -10.68 -12.85
CA ALA A 283 37.80 -11.96 -13.20
C ALA A 283 38.31 -12.02 -14.66
N ARG A 284 37.69 -11.27 -15.59
CA ARG A 284 38.13 -11.15 -16.98
C ARG A 284 39.46 -10.39 -17.14
N LEU A 285 39.86 -9.61 -16.13
CA LEU A 285 41.12 -8.83 -16.10
C LEU A 285 42.12 -9.36 -15.06
N ALA A 286 41.69 -10.10 -14.03
CA ALA A 286 42.52 -10.48 -12.88
C ALA A 286 43.86 -11.16 -13.24
N SER A 287 43.93 -11.90 -14.35
CA SER A 287 45.15 -12.57 -14.84
C SER A 287 46.13 -11.66 -15.59
N SER A 288 45.69 -10.47 -16.02
CA SER A 288 46.47 -9.51 -16.82
C SER A 288 46.63 -8.14 -16.14
N PHE A 289 45.92 -7.91 -15.03
CA PHE A 289 45.86 -6.62 -14.35
C PHE A 289 47.23 -6.13 -13.87
N SER A 290 48.11 -7.04 -13.41
CA SER A 290 49.47 -6.67 -12.98
C SER A 290 50.34 -6.11 -14.11
N ASP A 291 50.11 -6.55 -15.35
CA ASP A 291 50.85 -6.09 -16.53
C ASP A 291 50.27 -4.80 -17.10
N LEU A 292 48.95 -4.62 -16.99
CA LEU A 292 48.21 -3.42 -17.41
C LEU A 292 48.31 -2.26 -16.40
N GLN A 293 48.47 -2.55 -15.11
CA GLN A 293 48.47 -1.56 -14.01
C GLN A 293 49.39 -0.33 -14.24
N PRO A 294 50.58 -0.43 -14.85
CA PRO A 294 51.42 0.74 -15.14
C PRO A 294 50.84 1.71 -16.18
N GLU A 295 49.94 1.26 -17.05
CA GLU A 295 49.29 2.06 -18.10
C GLU A 295 47.91 2.60 -17.66
N LEU A 296 47.34 2.07 -16.58
CA LEU A 296 46.00 2.41 -16.11
C LEU A 296 46.00 3.66 -15.20
N PRO A 297 44.97 4.52 -15.28
CA PRO A 297 44.84 5.71 -14.42
C PRO A 297 44.36 5.31 -13.00
N ILE A 298 45.25 4.68 -12.23
CA ILE A 298 44.99 4.24 -10.85
C ILE A 298 44.58 5.41 -9.95
N ILE A 299 45.28 6.53 -10.08
CA ILE A 299 45.00 7.78 -9.37
C ILE A 299 44.40 8.75 -10.41
N PRO A 300 43.22 9.35 -10.15
CA PRO A 300 42.68 10.44 -10.98
C PRO A 300 43.67 11.62 -11.05
N ALA A 301 43.79 12.28 -12.20
CA ALA A 301 44.74 13.39 -12.41
C ALA A 301 44.44 14.61 -11.51
N GLU A 302 43.23 14.68 -10.98
CA GLU A 302 42.73 15.67 -10.05
C GLU A 302 43.24 15.48 -8.61
N LEU A 303 43.78 14.30 -8.27
CA LEU A 303 44.31 13.98 -6.93
C LEU A 303 45.85 13.98 -6.95
N THR A 304 46.43 15.08 -6.47
CA THR A 304 47.89 15.30 -6.47
C THR A 304 48.64 14.62 -5.32
N ASN A 305 47.94 14.13 -4.29
CA ASN A 305 48.56 13.45 -3.15
C ASN A 305 48.82 11.98 -3.49
N ALA A 306 50.00 11.46 -3.14
CA ALA A 306 50.28 10.03 -3.22
C ALA A 306 49.45 9.26 -2.17
N PRO A 307 48.92 8.06 -2.51
CA PRO A 307 48.11 7.29 -1.58
C PRO A 307 48.96 6.65 -0.48
N SER A 308 48.39 6.52 0.72
CA SER A 308 49.05 5.91 1.89
C SER A 308 49.18 4.39 1.79
N HIS A 309 48.28 3.75 1.04
CA HIS A 309 48.29 2.31 0.76
C HIS A 309 47.53 2.04 -0.55
N GLN A 310 47.98 1.03 -1.30
CA GLN A 310 47.30 0.51 -2.47
C GLN A 310 47.26 -1.02 -2.41
N SER A 311 46.09 -1.63 -2.60
CA SER A 311 45.96 -3.08 -2.76
C SER A 311 44.94 -3.48 -3.84
N PRO A 312 45.19 -4.56 -4.59
CA PRO A 312 44.21 -5.20 -5.45
C PRO A 312 43.29 -6.13 -4.64
N ILE A 313 42.04 -6.29 -5.10
CA ILE A 313 41.08 -7.30 -4.66
C ILE A 313 40.63 -8.04 -5.92
N LEU A 314 41.06 -9.30 -6.07
CA LEU A 314 40.85 -10.11 -7.29
C LEU A 314 39.77 -11.20 -7.11
N GLN A 315 39.36 -11.45 -5.87
CA GLN A 315 38.45 -12.51 -5.44
C GLN A 315 37.57 -12.01 -4.29
N THR A 316 36.43 -12.66 -4.06
CA THR A 316 35.59 -12.43 -2.88
C THR A 316 36.30 -12.92 -1.60
N PRO A 317 35.81 -12.55 -0.39
CA PRO A 317 36.27 -13.16 0.87
C PRO A 317 36.08 -14.69 0.94
N SER A 318 35.20 -15.26 0.12
CA SER A 318 34.99 -16.72 -0.04
C SER A 318 35.91 -17.38 -1.07
N GLY A 319 36.75 -16.62 -1.78
CA GLY A 319 37.65 -17.12 -2.83
C GLY A 319 37.00 -17.30 -4.21
N GLU A 320 35.76 -16.84 -4.40
CA GLU A 320 35.10 -16.82 -5.72
C GLU A 320 35.69 -15.71 -6.60
N ALA A 321 35.67 -15.90 -7.92
CA ALA A 321 36.17 -14.92 -8.88
C ALA A 321 35.14 -13.80 -9.11
N LEU A 322 35.58 -12.54 -9.04
CA LEU A 322 34.68 -11.37 -9.08
C LEU A 322 34.07 -11.15 -10.48
N ASN A 323 32.74 -11.10 -10.57
CA ASN A 323 32.05 -10.51 -11.72
C ASN A 323 31.56 -9.11 -11.33
N LEU A 324 32.14 -8.07 -11.93
CA LEU A 324 31.81 -6.67 -11.64
C LEU A 324 30.84 -6.05 -12.65
N LEU A 325 30.44 -6.79 -13.69
CA LEU A 325 29.43 -6.34 -14.65
C LEU A 325 28.04 -6.87 -14.28
N ARG A 326 27.03 -6.07 -14.61
CA ARG A 326 25.62 -6.47 -14.62
C ARG A 326 25.38 -7.61 -15.61
N LEU A 327 24.25 -8.28 -15.46
CA LEU A 327 23.81 -9.33 -16.37
C LEU A 327 23.32 -8.77 -17.71
N ALA A 328 23.57 -9.53 -18.78
CA ALA A 328 23.11 -9.22 -20.14
C ALA A 328 22.18 -10.33 -20.69
N ASP A 329 21.32 -9.96 -21.64
CA ASP A 329 20.51 -10.92 -22.38
C ASP A 329 21.40 -11.97 -23.08
N GLY A 330 21.11 -13.25 -22.84
CA GLY A 330 21.89 -14.37 -23.38
C GLY A 330 23.02 -14.88 -22.47
N ASP A 331 23.26 -14.27 -21.30
CA ASP A 331 24.20 -14.82 -20.32
C ASP A 331 23.80 -16.22 -19.86
N VAL A 332 24.78 -17.07 -19.50
CA VAL A 332 24.50 -18.46 -19.09
C VAL A 332 24.06 -18.50 -17.63
N CYS A 333 22.89 -19.10 -17.38
CA CYS A 333 22.32 -19.26 -16.05
C CYS A 333 23.22 -20.10 -15.14
N SER A 334 23.66 -19.55 -14.01
CA SER A 334 24.50 -20.24 -13.03
C SER A 334 23.86 -21.49 -12.41
N SER A 335 22.54 -21.44 -12.18
CA SER A 335 21.77 -22.52 -11.55
C SER A 335 21.72 -23.79 -12.42
N CYS A 336 21.35 -23.69 -13.70
CA CYS A 336 21.18 -24.87 -14.57
C CYS A 336 22.27 -25.07 -15.63
N LYS A 337 23.12 -24.07 -15.89
CA LYS A 337 24.24 -24.06 -16.85
C LYS A 337 23.91 -24.31 -18.33
N ASN A 338 22.68 -24.68 -18.65
CA ASN A 338 22.20 -24.98 -20.01
C ASN A 338 21.26 -23.89 -20.58
N GLY A 339 20.56 -23.15 -19.71
CA GLY A 339 19.63 -22.08 -20.11
C GLY A 339 20.31 -20.71 -20.18
N THR A 340 19.80 -19.84 -21.04
CA THR A 340 20.19 -18.43 -21.10
C THR A 340 19.27 -17.58 -20.22
N LEU A 341 19.84 -16.51 -19.67
CA LEU A 341 19.13 -15.47 -18.92
C LEU A 341 18.49 -14.46 -19.88
N GLN A 342 17.33 -13.95 -19.48
CA GLN A 342 16.58 -12.87 -20.12
C GLN A 342 16.41 -11.74 -19.11
N ILE A 343 16.68 -10.50 -19.50
CA ILE A 343 16.80 -9.36 -18.58
C ILE A 343 15.58 -8.45 -18.69
N HIS A 344 14.79 -8.42 -17.61
CA HIS A 344 13.53 -7.69 -17.54
C HIS A 344 13.67 -6.48 -16.62
N ARG A 345 13.32 -5.29 -17.13
CA ARG A 345 12.98 -4.17 -16.24
C ARG A 345 11.63 -4.43 -15.59
N ALA A 346 11.51 -4.15 -14.30
CA ALA A 346 10.33 -4.51 -13.52
C ALA A 346 9.97 -3.51 -12.42
N LEU A 347 8.73 -3.62 -11.95
CA LEU A 347 8.19 -2.90 -10.80
C LEU A 347 8.02 -3.88 -9.63
N GLU A 348 8.80 -3.71 -8.56
CA GLU A 348 8.64 -4.39 -7.27
C GLU A 348 7.24 -4.09 -6.68
N LEU A 349 6.30 -5.03 -6.70
CA LEU A 349 4.95 -4.86 -6.13
C LEU A 349 4.88 -5.25 -4.64
N GLY A 350 5.87 -6.00 -4.17
CA GLY A 350 6.01 -6.47 -2.80
C GLY A 350 7.31 -7.25 -2.59
N HIS A 351 7.64 -7.51 -1.32
CA HIS A 351 8.92 -8.06 -0.89
C HIS A 351 8.72 -8.92 0.36
N THR A 352 9.28 -10.14 0.39
CA THR A 352 9.17 -11.07 1.53
C THR A 352 10.54 -11.48 2.04
N PHE A 353 10.82 -11.21 3.32
CA PHE A 353 12.07 -11.46 4.05
C PHE A 353 11.87 -12.43 5.21
N TYR A 354 12.84 -13.31 5.44
CA TYR A 354 13.05 -13.96 6.74
C TYR A 354 14.06 -13.13 7.53
N LEU A 355 13.64 -12.52 8.64
CA LEU A 355 14.44 -11.59 9.45
C LEU A 355 15.32 -12.28 10.50
N GLY A 356 15.13 -13.59 10.72
CA GLY A 356 15.78 -14.33 11.80
C GLY A 356 15.46 -13.72 13.16
N THR A 357 16.50 -13.44 13.95
CA THR A 357 16.38 -12.87 15.30
C THR A 357 16.64 -11.36 15.36
N ARG A 358 16.79 -10.69 14.20
CA ARG A 358 17.32 -9.32 14.10
C ARG A 358 16.65 -8.29 15.00
N TYR A 359 15.34 -8.35 15.14
CA TYR A 359 14.55 -7.43 15.96
C TYR A 359 14.22 -8.02 17.33
N SER A 360 14.10 -9.35 17.43
CA SER A 360 13.73 -10.03 18.66
C SER A 360 14.86 -10.08 19.69
N GLU A 361 16.12 -10.19 19.27
CA GLU A 361 17.28 -10.08 20.18
C GLU A 361 17.43 -8.66 20.79
N PRO A 362 17.47 -7.56 20.00
CA PRO A 362 17.65 -6.20 20.57
C PRO A 362 16.44 -5.67 21.35
N LEU A 363 15.25 -6.25 21.15
CA LEU A 363 14.00 -5.87 21.83
C LEU A 363 13.54 -6.92 22.85
N GLU A 364 14.45 -7.82 23.27
CA GLU A 364 14.29 -8.82 24.34
C GLU A 364 13.12 -9.83 24.15
N LEU A 365 12.58 -9.94 22.93
CA LEU A 365 11.49 -10.87 22.58
C LEU A 365 12.00 -12.32 22.53
N SER A 366 11.87 -13.02 23.66
CA SER A 366 12.31 -14.41 23.83
C SER A 366 11.25 -15.28 24.52
N VAL A 367 11.28 -16.59 24.23
CA VAL A 367 10.38 -17.59 24.81
C VAL A 367 11.16 -18.75 25.41
N SER A 368 10.68 -19.30 26.53
CA SER A 368 11.25 -20.51 27.13
C SER A 368 10.58 -21.76 26.54
N LEU A 369 11.34 -22.58 25.81
CA LEU A 369 10.86 -23.84 25.23
C LEU A 369 10.91 -25.00 26.25
N PRO A 370 10.09 -26.06 26.07
CA PRO A 370 10.17 -27.27 26.90
C PRO A 370 11.47 -28.03 26.69
N ASN A 371 12.01 -28.64 27.76
CA ASN A 371 13.16 -29.56 27.76
C ASN A 371 14.52 -28.99 27.28
N THR A 372 14.57 -27.78 26.71
CA THR A 372 15.82 -27.06 26.42
C THR A 372 16.46 -26.56 27.72
N LYS A 373 17.68 -27.03 28.02
CA LYS A 373 18.50 -26.54 29.17
C LYS A 373 19.11 -25.14 28.98
N GLY A 374 18.79 -24.45 27.88
CA GLY A 374 19.47 -23.23 27.43
C GLY A 374 18.91 -21.89 27.91
N GLY A 375 17.79 -21.88 28.65
CA GLY A 375 17.07 -20.65 28.98
C GLY A 375 16.11 -20.18 27.88
N PRO A 376 15.66 -18.91 27.89
CA PRO A 376 14.85 -18.34 26.82
C PRO A 376 15.62 -18.27 25.50
N VAL A 377 14.93 -18.56 24.39
CA VAL A 377 15.46 -18.39 23.03
C VAL A 377 14.78 -17.21 22.34
N PRO A 378 15.49 -16.40 21.52
CA PRO A 378 14.88 -15.32 20.75
C PRO A 378 13.89 -15.88 19.71
N VAL A 379 12.78 -15.19 19.54
CA VAL A 379 11.72 -15.57 18.58
C VAL A 379 12.20 -15.34 17.16
N GLN A 380 11.93 -16.28 16.25
CA GLN A 380 12.25 -16.14 14.83
C GLN A 380 11.22 -15.27 14.13
N MET A 381 11.64 -14.38 13.24
CA MET A 381 10.77 -13.40 12.62
C MET A 381 10.79 -13.43 11.08
N GLY A 382 9.66 -13.08 10.47
CA GLY A 382 9.54 -12.80 9.03
C GLY A 382 8.80 -11.49 8.76
N CYS A 383 9.07 -10.89 7.60
CA CYS A 383 8.57 -9.60 7.10
C CYS A 383 8.05 -9.77 5.68
N TYR A 384 6.86 -9.27 5.35
CA TYR A 384 6.21 -9.59 4.08
C TYR A 384 5.39 -8.38 3.59
N GLY A 385 5.98 -7.48 2.79
CA GLY A 385 5.37 -6.26 2.28
C GLY A 385 4.67 -6.37 0.92
N ILE A 386 3.56 -5.64 0.74
CA ILE A 386 2.87 -5.38 -0.53
C ILE A 386 2.49 -3.89 -0.60
N GLY A 387 2.95 -3.20 -1.65
CA GLY A 387 2.59 -1.81 -1.92
C GLY A 387 1.20 -1.67 -2.55
N VAL A 388 0.15 -1.60 -1.73
CA VAL A 388 -1.26 -1.49 -2.17
C VAL A 388 -1.47 -0.35 -3.18
N SER A 389 -0.97 0.86 -2.88
CA SER A 389 -1.07 2.00 -3.81
C SER A 389 -0.17 1.84 -5.05
N ARG A 390 0.94 1.10 -4.94
CA ARG A 390 1.82 0.78 -6.09
C ARG A 390 1.14 -0.22 -7.03
N ILE A 391 0.43 -1.22 -6.51
CA ILE A 391 -0.38 -2.16 -7.31
C ILE A 391 -1.45 -1.42 -8.10
N PHE A 392 -2.15 -0.45 -7.49
CA PHE A 392 -3.10 0.39 -8.23
C PHE A 392 -2.45 1.02 -9.46
N GLY A 393 -1.26 1.63 -9.30
CA GLY A 393 -0.51 2.24 -10.40
C GLY A 393 -0.02 1.21 -11.43
N ALA A 394 0.46 0.06 -10.96
CA ALA A 394 1.03 -0.98 -11.81
C ALA A 394 -0.02 -1.70 -12.67
N VAL A 395 -1.21 -1.98 -12.12
CA VAL A 395 -2.34 -2.52 -12.92
C VAL A 395 -2.84 -1.50 -13.92
N ALA A 396 -2.93 -0.22 -13.52
CA ALA A 396 -3.34 0.86 -14.43
C ALA A 396 -2.38 0.98 -15.62
N GLU A 397 -1.07 1.02 -15.39
CA GLU A 397 -0.06 1.09 -16.45
C GLU A 397 -0.07 -0.16 -17.34
N HIS A 398 -0.04 -1.37 -16.74
CA HIS A 398 0.12 -2.63 -17.47
C HIS A 398 -1.14 -3.10 -18.23
N LYS A 399 -2.33 -2.56 -17.91
CA LYS A 399 -3.59 -2.92 -18.60
C LYS A 399 -4.21 -1.79 -19.42
N ALA A 400 -3.78 -0.53 -19.27
CA ALA A 400 -4.29 0.57 -20.08
C ALA A 400 -3.88 0.47 -21.57
N ASP A 401 -4.62 1.17 -22.43
CA ASP A 401 -4.35 1.30 -23.85
C ASP A 401 -4.78 2.68 -24.39
N GLU A 402 -4.78 2.85 -25.71
CA GLU A 402 -5.08 4.12 -26.41
C GLU A 402 -6.45 4.75 -26.08
N ARG A 403 -7.46 3.97 -25.66
CA ARG A 403 -8.78 4.53 -25.28
C ARG A 403 -8.89 4.81 -23.78
N GLY A 404 -8.09 4.17 -22.94
CA GLY A 404 -8.15 4.36 -21.49
C GLY A 404 -7.72 3.17 -20.64
N LEU A 405 -8.22 3.14 -19.41
CA LEU A 405 -7.99 2.05 -18.46
C LEU A 405 -8.71 0.76 -18.90
N ASN A 406 -8.24 -0.39 -18.40
CA ASN A 406 -8.94 -1.67 -18.55
C ASN A 406 -8.72 -2.54 -17.30
N TRP A 407 -9.63 -2.45 -16.33
CA TRP A 407 -9.44 -3.08 -15.03
C TRP A 407 -9.75 -4.58 -15.06
N PRO A 408 -8.97 -5.44 -14.37
CA PRO A 408 -9.42 -6.78 -13.99
C PRO A 408 -10.73 -6.68 -13.20
N ARG A 409 -11.74 -7.52 -13.53
CA ARG A 409 -13.07 -7.56 -12.88
C ARG A 409 -12.98 -7.37 -11.36
N ALA A 410 -12.07 -8.13 -10.74
CA ALA A 410 -11.87 -8.19 -9.30
C ALA A 410 -11.53 -6.84 -8.61
N ILE A 411 -10.99 -5.85 -9.34
CA ILE A 411 -10.67 -4.51 -8.79
C ILE A 411 -11.30 -3.35 -9.54
N ALA A 412 -12.04 -3.59 -10.63
CA ALA A 412 -12.72 -2.55 -11.39
C ALA A 412 -13.61 -1.67 -10.50
N PRO A 413 -13.69 -0.34 -10.72
CA PRO A 413 -14.43 0.55 -9.81
C PRO A 413 -15.92 0.20 -9.75
N PHE A 414 -16.48 -0.27 -10.87
CA PHE A 414 -17.74 -1.00 -11.00
C PHE A 414 -17.54 -2.06 -12.09
N GLU A 415 -18.30 -3.16 -12.03
CA GLU A 415 -18.24 -4.25 -13.02
C GLU A 415 -19.00 -3.91 -14.31
N VAL A 416 -20.15 -3.23 -14.18
CA VAL A 416 -21.04 -2.88 -15.30
C VAL A 416 -21.43 -1.41 -15.25
N ALA A 417 -21.32 -0.70 -16.38
CA ALA A 417 -21.84 0.66 -16.56
C ALA A 417 -23.07 0.68 -17.49
N VAL A 418 -24.20 1.18 -17.00
CA VAL A 418 -25.42 1.39 -17.79
C VAL A 418 -25.38 2.80 -18.39
N ILE A 419 -25.40 2.91 -19.73
CA ILE A 419 -25.22 4.17 -20.45
C ILE A 419 -26.45 4.45 -21.34
N PRO A 420 -27.38 5.31 -20.92
CA PRO A 420 -28.49 5.74 -21.77
C PRO A 420 -28.01 6.72 -22.86
N THR A 421 -28.48 6.48 -24.09
CA THR A 421 -28.22 7.34 -25.26
C THR A 421 -29.01 8.65 -25.24
N SER A 422 -30.15 8.64 -24.55
CA SER A 422 -30.98 9.81 -24.22
C SER A 422 -30.77 10.23 -22.76
N GLY A 423 -31.55 11.22 -22.29
CA GLY A 423 -31.72 11.40 -20.85
C GLY A 423 -32.34 10.16 -20.19
N VAL A 424 -32.13 10.03 -18.88
CA VAL A 424 -32.74 8.99 -18.04
C VAL A 424 -34.27 9.13 -18.05
N THR A 425 -34.97 8.01 -18.21
CA THR A 425 -36.43 7.87 -18.06
C THR A 425 -36.75 6.96 -16.87
N ASP A 426 -38.00 6.94 -16.41
CA ASP A 426 -38.43 6.01 -15.36
C ASP A 426 -38.23 4.54 -15.77
N GLU A 427 -38.35 4.23 -17.07
CA GLU A 427 -38.02 2.92 -17.67
C GLU A 427 -36.53 2.59 -17.54
N THR A 428 -35.67 3.61 -17.66
CA THR A 428 -34.21 3.49 -17.50
C THR A 428 -33.84 3.20 -16.05
N LEU A 429 -34.53 3.86 -15.10
CA LEU A 429 -34.36 3.63 -13.67
C LEU A 429 -34.86 2.24 -13.28
N ALA A 430 -36.08 1.86 -13.68
CA ALA A 430 -36.63 0.53 -13.41
C ALA A 430 -35.75 -0.61 -13.96
N PHE A 431 -35.16 -0.43 -15.15
CA PHE A 431 -34.18 -1.39 -15.67
C PHE A 431 -32.89 -1.43 -14.84
N TYR A 432 -32.32 -0.28 -14.50
CA TYR A 432 -31.16 -0.20 -13.61
C TYR A 432 -31.43 -0.85 -12.25
N ASP A 433 -32.58 -0.58 -11.63
CA ASP A 433 -33.01 -1.13 -10.34
C ASP A 433 -33.22 -2.65 -10.39
N SER A 434 -33.67 -3.18 -11.53
CA SER A 434 -33.77 -4.63 -11.77
C SER A 434 -32.39 -5.32 -11.86
N LEU A 435 -31.37 -4.62 -12.37
CA LEU A 435 -29.97 -5.08 -12.36
C LEU A 435 -29.27 -4.85 -11.01
N ALA A 436 -29.68 -3.83 -10.25
CA ALA A 436 -29.15 -3.54 -8.91
C ALA A 436 -29.62 -4.55 -7.85
N GLY A 437 -30.71 -5.30 -8.11
CA GLY A 437 -31.26 -6.28 -7.17
C GLY A 437 -32.02 -5.63 -6.01
N GLN A 438 -33.00 -4.76 -6.29
CA GLN A 438 -33.87 -4.22 -5.24
C GLN A 438 -34.60 -5.34 -4.47
N GLY A 439 -34.11 -5.66 -3.27
CA GLY A 439 -34.72 -6.64 -2.35
C GLY A 439 -33.77 -7.70 -1.78
N THR A 440 -32.56 -7.86 -2.33
CA THR A 440 -31.57 -8.84 -1.86
C THR A 440 -30.53 -8.24 -0.90
N LEU A 441 -30.00 -9.06 0.01
CA LEU A 441 -28.96 -8.66 0.99
C LEU A 441 -27.59 -8.36 0.36
N ALA A 442 -27.40 -8.75 -0.91
CA ALA A 442 -26.31 -8.34 -1.77
C ALA A 442 -26.87 -8.03 -3.17
N PRO A 443 -26.36 -7.02 -3.89
CA PRO A 443 -26.76 -6.75 -5.27
C PRO A 443 -26.24 -7.87 -6.20
N ASP A 444 -27.01 -8.22 -7.22
CA ASP A 444 -26.65 -9.26 -8.21
C ASP A 444 -25.38 -8.90 -9.00
N PHE A 445 -25.09 -7.60 -9.15
CA PHE A 445 -23.96 -7.04 -9.89
C PHE A 445 -23.47 -5.72 -9.25
N ASP A 446 -22.17 -5.43 -9.33
CA ASP A 446 -21.63 -4.13 -8.89
C ASP A 446 -21.72 -3.09 -10.02
N ILE A 447 -22.84 -2.35 -10.09
CA ILE A 447 -23.20 -1.52 -11.25
C ILE A 447 -23.21 0.00 -11.00
N VAL A 448 -23.15 0.77 -12.08
CA VAL A 448 -23.32 2.24 -12.08
C VAL A 448 -24.15 2.71 -13.27
N LEU A 449 -24.98 3.74 -13.06
CA LEU A 449 -25.74 4.43 -14.11
C LEU A 449 -25.03 5.73 -14.53
N ASP A 450 -24.84 5.94 -15.83
CA ASP A 450 -24.43 7.25 -16.36
C ASP A 450 -25.67 8.14 -16.58
N ASP A 451 -26.16 8.73 -15.49
CA ASP A 451 -27.34 9.62 -15.46
C ASP A 451 -27.09 11.01 -16.08
N ARG A 452 -25.83 11.32 -16.38
CA ARG A 452 -25.34 12.67 -16.67
C ARG A 452 -26.00 13.26 -17.92
N LYS A 453 -26.18 14.58 -17.94
CA LYS A 453 -26.80 15.32 -19.05
C LYS A 453 -25.81 15.60 -20.20
N GLU A 454 -24.94 14.63 -20.47
CA GLU A 454 -23.85 14.69 -21.44
C GLU A 454 -24.18 13.90 -22.71
N THR A 455 -23.50 14.23 -23.82
CA THR A 455 -23.73 13.54 -25.10
C THR A 455 -23.27 12.08 -25.05
N PHE A 456 -23.98 11.17 -25.73
CA PHE A 456 -23.63 9.74 -25.74
C PHE A 456 -22.17 9.44 -26.13
N GLY A 457 -21.64 10.13 -27.14
CA GLY A 457 -20.24 9.99 -27.55
C GLY A 457 -19.23 10.49 -26.51
N TRP A 458 -19.62 11.41 -25.63
CA TRP A 458 -18.84 11.82 -24.47
C TRP A 458 -18.93 10.77 -23.35
N LYS A 459 -20.13 10.24 -23.07
CA LYS A 459 -20.36 9.18 -22.07
C LYS A 459 -19.53 7.93 -22.37
N MET A 460 -19.60 7.42 -23.60
CA MET A 460 -18.80 6.27 -24.04
C MET A 460 -17.29 6.53 -23.90
N ARG A 461 -16.82 7.74 -24.20
CA ARG A 461 -15.39 8.10 -24.02
C ARG A 461 -14.99 8.18 -22.55
N ASP A 462 -15.85 8.71 -21.68
CA ASP A 462 -15.56 8.75 -20.24
C ASP A 462 -15.58 7.34 -19.62
N ALA A 463 -16.48 6.46 -20.10
CA ALA A 463 -16.52 5.04 -19.74
C ALA A 463 -15.28 4.25 -20.21
N ASP A 464 -14.83 4.47 -21.45
CA ASP A 464 -13.57 3.95 -21.99
C ASP A 464 -12.36 4.40 -21.15
N VAL A 465 -12.33 5.68 -20.77
CA VAL A 465 -11.26 6.27 -19.95
C VAL A 465 -11.26 5.71 -18.52
N ILE A 466 -12.43 5.48 -17.92
CA ILE A 466 -12.58 4.88 -16.58
C ILE A 466 -12.26 3.38 -16.58
N GLY A 467 -12.54 2.68 -17.69
CA GLY A 467 -12.18 1.28 -17.90
C GLY A 467 -13.17 0.26 -17.31
N TYR A 468 -14.47 0.50 -17.45
CA TYR A 468 -15.51 -0.46 -17.01
C TYR A 468 -15.42 -1.78 -17.80
N PRO A 469 -15.37 -2.97 -17.14
CA PRO A 469 -15.23 -4.25 -17.83
C PRO A 469 -16.38 -4.58 -18.79
N VAL A 470 -17.60 -4.20 -18.40
CA VAL A 470 -18.83 -4.36 -19.21
C VAL A 470 -19.58 -3.02 -19.28
N THR A 471 -20.18 -2.72 -20.43
CA THR A 471 -21.04 -1.55 -20.65
C THR A 471 -22.35 -1.98 -21.30
N VAL A 472 -23.49 -1.51 -20.78
CA VAL A 472 -24.83 -1.77 -21.30
C VAL A 472 -25.43 -0.47 -21.83
N VAL A 473 -25.55 -0.36 -23.15
CA VAL A 473 -26.01 0.85 -23.84
C VAL A 473 -27.51 0.78 -24.10
N LEU A 474 -28.26 1.74 -23.55
CA LEU A 474 -29.70 1.87 -23.77
C LEU A 474 -29.94 2.78 -24.99
N GLY A 475 -29.98 2.13 -26.15
CA GLY A 475 -29.96 2.76 -27.47
C GLY A 475 -31.32 3.23 -28.01
N LYS A 476 -31.42 3.26 -29.34
CA LYS A 476 -32.70 3.38 -30.06
C LYS A 476 -33.51 2.07 -29.95
N SER A 477 -32.85 0.93 -30.16
CA SER A 477 -33.46 -0.41 -30.03
C SER A 477 -34.05 -0.70 -28.63
N TRP A 478 -33.53 -0.06 -27.58
CA TRP A 478 -34.09 -0.12 -26.23
C TRP A 478 -35.51 0.42 -26.22
N ARG A 479 -35.69 1.68 -26.63
CA ARG A 479 -36.99 2.38 -26.62
C ARG A 479 -38.02 1.85 -27.62
N GLU A 480 -37.57 1.17 -28.68
CA GLU A 480 -38.47 0.64 -29.72
C GLU A 480 -38.81 -0.85 -29.55
N ARG A 481 -37.94 -1.63 -28.88
CA ARG A 481 -38.03 -3.10 -28.87
C ARG A 481 -37.56 -3.78 -27.56
N GLY A 482 -37.16 -3.02 -26.53
CA GLY A 482 -36.60 -3.59 -25.30
C GLY A 482 -35.24 -4.25 -25.48
N ILE A 483 -34.44 -3.85 -26.49
CA ILE A 483 -33.15 -4.47 -26.80
C ILE A 483 -31.99 -3.54 -26.42
N CYS A 484 -31.15 -3.99 -25.49
CA CYS A 484 -29.91 -3.36 -25.06
C CYS A 484 -28.75 -3.74 -26.00
N GLU A 485 -27.71 -2.91 -26.07
CA GLU A 485 -26.42 -3.33 -26.63
C GLU A 485 -25.42 -3.54 -25.50
N VAL A 486 -24.92 -4.78 -25.34
CA VAL A 486 -23.95 -5.14 -24.30
C VAL A 486 -22.55 -5.23 -24.92
N GLN A 487 -21.59 -4.50 -24.33
CA GLN A 487 -20.20 -4.49 -24.74
C GLN A 487 -19.30 -5.02 -23.62
N CYS A 488 -18.38 -5.94 -23.92
CA CYS A 488 -17.21 -6.21 -23.07
C CYS A 488 -15.94 -6.03 -23.89
N ARG A 489 -15.16 -5.02 -23.49
CA ARG A 489 -13.92 -4.62 -24.16
C ARG A 489 -12.91 -5.74 -24.26
N THR A 490 -12.62 -6.40 -23.14
CA THR A 490 -11.53 -7.39 -22.98
C THR A 490 -11.81 -8.71 -23.67
N LEU A 491 -13.09 -9.01 -23.94
CA LEU A 491 -13.52 -10.22 -24.68
C LEU A 491 -13.91 -9.91 -26.13
N GLY A 492 -13.83 -8.65 -26.58
CA GLY A 492 -14.24 -8.23 -27.92
C GLY A 492 -15.75 -8.31 -28.19
N VAL A 493 -16.57 -8.53 -27.15
CA VAL A 493 -18.02 -8.74 -27.26
C VAL A 493 -18.74 -7.40 -27.49
N LYS A 494 -19.65 -7.38 -28.46
CA LYS A 494 -20.59 -6.28 -28.75
C LYS A 494 -21.86 -6.88 -29.34
N GLU A 495 -22.84 -7.17 -28.50
CA GLU A 495 -24.04 -7.94 -28.88
C GLU A 495 -25.33 -7.20 -28.52
N ASN A 496 -26.42 -7.52 -29.22
CA ASN A 496 -27.75 -6.97 -28.94
C ASN A 496 -28.56 -8.01 -28.16
N VAL A 497 -28.95 -7.68 -26.93
CA VAL A 497 -29.55 -8.60 -25.95
C VAL A 497 -30.91 -8.04 -25.50
N ALA A 498 -31.94 -8.88 -25.40
CA ALA A 498 -33.25 -8.47 -24.89
C ALA A 498 -33.15 -8.12 -23.40
N ALA A 499 -33.92 -7.13 -22.93
CA ALA A 499 -33.87 -6.62 -21.55
C ALA A 499 -33.92 -7.73 -20.49
N GLU A 500 -34.80 -8.70 -20.70
CA GLU A 500 -35.02 -9.89 -19.86
C GLU A 500 -33.84 -10.88 -19.83
N ASP A 501 -33.06 -10.96 -20.90
CA ASP A 501 -31.87 -11.84 -21.01
C ASP A 501 -30.60 -11.20 -20.44
N VAL A 502 -30.53 -9.86 -20.33
CA VAL A 502 -29.33 -9.13 -19.88
C VAL A 502 -28.78 -9.67 -18.53
N PRO A 503 -29.57 -9.97 -17.49
CA PRO A 503 -29.05 -10.54 -16.25
C PRO A 503 -28.40 -11.93 -16.44
N ALA A 504 -28.90 -12.77 -17.34
CA ALA A 504 -28.28 -14.06 -17.63
C ALA A 504 -26.97 -13.89 -18.42
N PHE A 505 -26.99 -13.01 -19.42
CA PHE A 505 -25.83 -12.70 -20.26
C PHE A 505 -24.70 -12.03 -19.46
N LEU A 506 -25.03 -11.11 -18.55
CA LEU A 506 -24.04 -10.46 -17.69
C LEU A 506 -23.32 -11.44 -16.75
N ARG A 507 -24.03 -12.44 -16.18
CA ARG A 507 -23.39 -13.48 -15.34
C ARG A 507 -22.34 -14.27 -16.11
N ASP A 508 -22.71 -14.86 -17.24
CA ASP A 508 -21.80 -15.63 -18.10
C ASP A 508 -20.60 -14.77 -18.59
N LEU A 509 -20.85 -13.53 -19.00
CA LEU A 509 -19.82 -12.61 -19.48
C LEU A 509 -18.84 -12.19 -18.36
N LEU A 510 -19.34 -11.94 -17.15
CA LEU A 510 -18.53 -11.59 -15.99
C LEU A 510 -17.77 -12.81 -15.43
N ASP A 511 -18.31 -14.02 -15.53
CA ASP A 511 -17.61 -15.23 -15.09
C ASP A 511 -16.50 -15.65 -16.06
N LYS A 512 -16.65 -15.36 -17.37
CA LYS A 512 -15.54 -15.39 -18.33
C LYS A 512 -14.43 -14.37 -18.00
N LEU A 513 -14.75 -13.29 -17.28
CA LEU A 513 -13.77 -12.31 -16.79
C LEU A 513 -13.12 -12.69 -15.44
N SER A 514 -13.71 -13.63 -14.68
CA SER A 514 -13.13 -14.19 -13.44
C SER A 514 -11.86 -15.02 -13.70
N PRO A 515 -11.01 -15.28 -12.69
CA PRO A 515 -9.92 -16.25 -12.83
C PRO A 515 -10.46 -17.69 -12.92
N THR A 516 -10.05 -18.43 -13.94
CA THR A 516 -10.32 -19.87 -14.05
C THR A 516 -9.52 -20.64 -13.00
N SER A 517 -10.20 -21.46 -12.20
CA SER A 517 -9.58 -22.36 -11.22
C SER A 517 -8.88 -23.54 -11.90
N SER A 518 -7.61 -23.35 -12.28
CA SER A 518 -6.73 -24.45 -12.68
C SER A 518 -6.51 -25.43 -11.51
N PRO A 519 -6.64 -26.76 -11.71
CA PRO A 519 -6.62 -27.72 -10.60
C PRO A 519 -5.19 -27.98 -10.09
N SER A 520 -4.92 -27.55 -8.86
CA SER A 520 -3.76 -28.03 -8.09
C SER A 520 -3.94 -29.49 -7.64
N PRO A 521 -2.87 -30.28 -7.41
CA PRO A 521 -2.99 -31.71 -7.12
C PRO A 521 -3.64 -32.02 -5.74
N SER A 522 -4.89 -32.48 -5.79
CA SER A 522 -5.53 -33.39 -4.82
C SER A 522 -5.13 -33.30 -3.33
N LEU A 523 -5.68 -32.32 -2.60
CA LEU A 523 -6.08 -32.50 -1.21
C LEU A 523 -7.62 -32.46 -1.15
N ARG A 524 -8.25 -33.45 -0.48
CA ARG A 524 -9.71 -33.65 -0.55
C ARG A 524 -10.46 -32.74 0.44
N PRO A 525 -11.39 -31.89 -0.02
CA PRO A 525 -12.46 -31.39 0.84
C PRO A 525 -13.47 -32.51 1.14
N GLN A 526 -14.09 -32.50 2.31
CA GLN A 526 -15.25 -33.35 2.58
C GLN A 526 -16.52 -32.72 1.98
N GLN A 527 -17.48 -33.56 1.56
CA GLN A 527 -18.68 -33.12 0.85
C GLN A 527 -19.81 -32.73 1.80
N ILE A 528 -20.57 -31.70 1.44
CA ILE A 528 -21.88 -31.36 2.00
C ILE A 528 -22.88 -31.30 0.82
N PRO A 529 -24.06 -31.95 0.89
CA PRO A 529 -25.00 -32.02 -0.23
C PRO A 529 -25.85 -30.72 -0.40
N PRO A 530 -26.53 -30.52 -1.56
CA PRO A 530 -27.06 -29.20 -1.98
C PRO A 530 -28.60 -29.09 -2.03
N THR A 531 -29.11 -27.87 -2.30
CA THR A 531 -30.51 -27.49 -2.67
C THR A 531 -31.57 -27.65 -1.56
N SER A 532 -32.69 -26.90 -1.46
CA SER A 532 -33.26 -25.65 -2.05
C SER A 532 -34.53 -25.27 -1.22
N PRO A 533 -35.37 -24.23 -1.50
CA PRO A 533 -35.39 -23.21 -2.56
C PRO A 533 -35.59 -21.76 -2.03
N THR A 534 -36.08 -20.85 -2.89
CA THR A 534 -36.53 -19.47 -2.58
C THR A 534 -37.99 -19.39 -2.10
N MET A 535 -38.33 -18.39 -1.28
CA MET A 535 -39.71 -18.07 -0.87
C MET A 535 -40.09 -16.61 -1.19
N SER A 536 -41.34 -16.38 -1.61
CA SER A 536 -41.90 -15.08 -1.96
C SER A 536 -42.63 -14.41 -0.80
N GLY A 537 -42.43 -13.10 -0.61
CA GLY A 537 -42.97 -12.35 0.53
C GLY A 537 -44.50 -12.13 0.53
N GLY A 538 -45.26 -13.13 0.97
CA GLY A 538 -46.63 -12.96 1.47
C GLY A 538 -46.65 -12.82 3.01
N ARG A 539 -47.63 -12.11 3.58
CA ARG A 539 -47.91 -12.17 5.02
C ARG A 539 -48.72 -13.43 5.34
N GLU A 540 -48.03 -14.55 5.48
CA GLU A 540 -48.64 -15.80 5.97
C GLU A 540 -48.60 -15.85 7.51
N THR A 541 -49.77 -16.08 8.12
CA THR A 541 -49.90 -16.24 9.57
C THR A 541 -49.74 -17.72 9.92
N ILE A 542 -48.51 -18.15 10.19
CA ILE A 542 -48.18 -19.56 10.49
C ILE A 542 -48.70 -19.93 11.89
N ASN A 543 -49.41 -21.06 12.00
CA ASN A 543 -49.89 -21.58 13.29
C ASN A 543 -48.85 -22.53 13.91
N LEU A 544 -48.28 -22.14 15.05
CA LEU A 544 -47.21 -22.88 15.72
C LEU A 544 -47.65 -24.27 16.19
N ASP A 545 -48.91 -24.43 16.61
CA ASP A 545 -49.51 -25.67 17.12
C ASP A 545 -49.62 -26.79 16.05
N THR A 546 -49.16 -26.55 14.82
CA THR A 546 -49.31 -27.45 13.67
C THR A 546 -47.99 -27.82 12.98
N LEU A 547 -46.85 -27.51 13.59
CA LEU A 547 -45.51 -27.72 13.04
C LEU A 547 -44.75 -28.85 13.75
N GLU A 548 -44.00 -29.64 12.99
CA GLU A 548 -43.07 -30.63 13.52
C GLU A 548 -41.86 -29.96 14.21
N PRO A 549 -41.22 -30.56 15.23
CA PRO A 549 -40.09 -29.95 15.95
C PRO A 549 -38.90 -29.52 15.08
N GLN A 550 -38.68 -30.20 13.94
CA GLN A 550 -37.65 -29.82 12.97
C GLN A 550 -38.00 -28.53 12.21
N GLN A 551 -39.29 -28.30 11.95
CA GLN A 551 -39.78 -27.08 11.29
C GLN A 551 -39.74 -25.89 12.25
N LEU A 552 -40.12 -26.08 13.52
CA LEU A 552 -39.97 -25.08 14.58
C LEU A 552 -38.51 -24.64 14.74
N ALA A 553 -37.56 -25.57 14.74
CA ALA A 553 -36.13 -25.26 14.78
C ALA A 553 -35.64 -24.46 13.55
N GLN A 554 -36.18 -24.74 12.35
CA GLN A 554 -35.86 -23.98 11.14
C GLN A 554 -36.45 -22.55 11.18
N VAL A 555 -37.69 -22.38 11.65
CA VAL A 555 -38.34 -21.07 11.83
C VAL A 555 -37.61 -20.24 12.89
N LYS A 556 -37.19 -20.83 14.01
CA LYS A 556 -36.35 -20.15 14.99
C LYS A 556 -35.06 -19.64 14.35
N LYS A 557 -34.33 -20.52 13.65
CA LYS A 557 -33.06 -20.16 13.00
C LYS A 557 -33.22 -18.95 12.07
N GLN A 558 -34.26 -18.93 11.24
CA GLN A 558 -34.53 -17.80 10.34
C GLN A 558 -34.81 -16.50 11.14
N LEU A 559 -35.59 -16.57 12.22
CA LEU A 559 -35.89 -15.40 13.05
C LEU A 559 -34.64 -14.87 13.79
N ASP A 560 -33.73 -15.75 14.20
CA ASP A 560 -32.44 -15.37 14.81
C ASP A 560 -31.52 -14.67 13.77
N GLU A 561 -31.41 -15.21 12.55
CA GLU A 561 -30.63 -14.61 11.44
C GLU A 561 -31.21 -13.24 11.02
N GLU A 562 -32.54 -13.10 10.94
CA GLU A 562 -33.20 -11.81 10.70
C GLU A 562 -32.97 -10.81 11.84
N LEU A 563 -32.96 -11.27 13.10
CA LEU A 563 -32.75 -10.43 14.27
C LEU A 563 -31.32 -9.88 14.33
N GLU A 564 -30.31 -10.68 13.99
CA GLU A 564 -28.91 -10.22 13.88
C GLU A 564 -28.76 -9.12 12.82
N HIS A 565 -29.38 -9.30 11.64
CA HIS A 565 -29.37 -8.28 10.58
C HIS A 565 -30.06 -6.97 11.00
N LEU A 566 -31.21 -7.06 11.69
CA LEU A 566 -31.91 -5.89 12.24
C LEU A 566 -31.07 -5.17 13.31
N THR A 567 -30.36 -5.91 14.18
CA THR A 567 -29.46 -5.34 15.19
C THR A 567 -28.26 -4.63 14.56
N SER A 568 -27.65 -5.21 13.50
CA SER A 568 -26.61 -4.53 12.71
C SER A 568 -27.12 -3.23 12.08
N SER A 569 -28.31 -3.28 11.46
CA SER A 569 -28.97 -2.12 10.86
C SER A 569 -29.24 -1.00 11.88
N PHE A 570 -29.69 -1.36 13.08
CA PHE A 570 -29.93 -0.42 14.18
C PHE A 570 -28.63 0.27 14.64
N ALA A 571 -27.53 -0.49 14.78
CA ALA A 571 -26.23 0.06 15.12
C ALA A 571 -25.71 1.04 14.06
N GLN A 572 -25.90 0.74 12.78
CA GLN A 572 -25.52 1.64 11.67
C GLN A 572 -26.32 2.95 11.67
N LEU A 573 -27.64 2.87 11.80
CA LEU A 573 -28.52 4.06 11.87
C LEU A 573 -28.24 4.93 13.10
N HIS A 574 -27.98 4.32 14.26
CA HIS A 574 -27.58 5.04 15.47
C HIS A 574 -26.20 5.70 15.30
N GLY A 575 -25.25 5.03 14.62
CA GLY A 575 -23.97 5.61 14.23
C GLY A 575 -24.12 6.83 13.30
N ALA A 576 -25.01 6.75 12.31
CA ALA A 576 -25.31 7.86 11.40
C ALA A 576 -25.97 9.05 12.14
N GLN A 577 -26.96 8.78 13.00
CA GLN A 577 -27.64 9.81 13.79
C GLN A 577 -26.66 10.60 14.66
N ASN A 578 -25.68 9.93 15.28
CA ASN A 578 -24.67 10.60 16.09
C ASN A 578 -23.72 11.48 15.25
N LYS A 579 -23.32 11.05 14.04
CA LYS A 579 -22.55 11.91 13.11
C LYS A 579 -23.30 13.19 12.75
N PHE A 580 -24.59 13.10 12.41
CA PHE A 580 -25.39 14.29 12.09
C PHE A 580 -25.65 15.17 13.32
N ARG A 581 -25.84 14.58 14.50
CA ARG A 581 -25.95 15.30 15.79
C ARG A 581 -24.66 16.06 16.13
N ASP A 582 -23.49 15.53 15.78
CA ASP A 582 -22.21 16.23 15.93
C ASP A 582 -22.06 17.39 14.94
N CYS A 583 -22.46 17.19 13.68
CA CYS A 583 -22.45 18.24 12.67
C CYS A 583 -23.42 19.39 13.01
N LEU A 584 -24.62 19.07 13.52
CA LEU A 584 -25.58 20.04 14.05
C LEU A 584 -24.99 20.85 15.22
N ARG A 585 -24.32 20.18 16.17
CA ARG A 585 -23.61 20.87 17.27
C ARG A 585 -22.54 21.83 16.75
N CYS A 586 -21.80 21.44 15.72
CA CYS A 586 -20.78 22.30 15.11
C CYS A 586 -21.39 23.54 14.43
N VAL A 587 -22.46 23.38 13.62
CA VAL A 587 -23.17 24.51 12.99
C VAL A 587 -23.75 25.45 14.04
N ASN A 588 -24.46 24.92 15.03
CA ASN A 588 -25.13 25.75 16.04
C ASN A 588 -24.14 26.52 16.93
N SER A 589 -22.96 25.94 17.20
CA SER A 589 -21.87 26.66 17.89
C SER A 589 -21.34 27.86 17.09
N ARG A 590 -21.44 27.81 15.75
CA ARG A 590 -21.03 28.89 14.84
C ARG A 590 -22.11 29.96 14.69
N SER A 591 -23.39 29.56 14.63
CA SER A 591 -24.54 30.48 14.72
C SER A 591 -24.52 31.31 16.01
N ALA A 592 -24.06 30.74 17.13
CA ALA A 592 -23.87 31.45 18.41
C ALA A 592 -22.61 32.35 18.44
N ALA A 593 -21.54 32.00 17.71
CA ALA A 593 -20.32 32.80 17.63
C ALA A 593 -20.55 34.15 16.93
N THR A 594 -21.44 34.21 15.93
CA THR A 594 -21.87 35.47 15.28
C THR A 594 -22.59 36.45 16.22
N SER A 595 -22.98 36.02 17.43
CA SER A 595 -23.50 36.88 18.51
C SER A 595 -22.48 37.24 19.60
N GLY A 596 -21.18 37.03 19.36
CA GLY A 596 -20.09 37.54 20.22
C GLY A 596 -19.73 36.70 21.44
N ALA A 597 -20.20 35.44 21.52
CA ALA A 597 -19.83 34.51 22.58
C ALA A 597 -18.49 33.80 22.31
N SER A 598 -17.74 33.45 23.36
CA SER A 598 -16.47 32.73 23.24
C SER A 598 -16.68 31.25 22.92
N ILE A 599 -15.89 30.74 21.96
CA ILE A 599 -16.00 29.37 21.46
C ILE A 599 -15.25 28.40 22.40
N PRO A 600 -15.90 27.36 22.95
CA PRO A 600 -15.20 26.30 23.69
C PRO A 600 -14.44 25.38 22.73
N LEU A 601 -13.26 24.91 23.14
CA LEU A 601 -12.42 23.97 22.38
C LEU A 601 -13.05 22.56 22.32
N LEU A 602 -13.97 22.36 21.38
CA LEU A 602 -14.49 21.06 20.94
C LEU A 602 -13.76 20.60 19.66
N PRO A 603 -13.70 19.28 19.38
CA PRO A 603 -13.01 18.77 18.21
C PRO A 603 -13.76 19.12 16.92
N ILE A 604 -13.31 20.15 16.21
CA ILE A 604 -13.87 20.56 14.91
C ILE A 604 -13.49 19.53 13.84
N ARG A 605 -14.29 18.47 13.73
CA ARG A 605 -14.40 17.64 12.53
C ARG A 605 -15.58 18.14 11.70
N LEU A 606 -15.40 18.17 10.37
CA LEU A 606 -16.43 18.50 9.38
C LEU A 606 -17.07 19.90 9.51
N LEU A 607 -16.23 20.93 9.47
CA LEU A 607 -16.54 22.14 8.69
C LEU A 607 -15.39 22.43 7.72
N VAL A 608 -15.53 21.99 6.47
CA VAL A 608 -14.64 22.44 5.40
C VAL A 608 -15.03 23.87 5.04
N LEU A 609 -14.05 24.78 5.11
CA LEU A 609 -14.22 26.21 4.89
C LEU A 609 -13.24 26.66 3.79
N ARG A 610 -13.56 27.73 3.06
CA ARG A 610 -12.59 28.34 2.14
C ARG A 610 -11.43 28.91 2.95
N LEU A 611 -10.24 28.37 2.67
CA LEU A 611 -9.00 28.64 3.40
C LEU A 611 -7.90 28.89 2.37
N VAL A 612 -7.28 30.06 2.46
CA VAL A 612 -6.11 30.40 1.64
C VAL A 612 -4.87 30.13 2.48
N VAL A 613 -4.01 29.22 1.99
CA VAL A 613 -2.71 28.91 2.61
C VAL A 613 -1.64 29.59 1.78
N TYR A 614 -1.03 30.64 2.33
CA TYR A 614 0.10 31.32 1.71
C TYR A 614 1.40 30.52 1.95
N PRO A 615 2.31 30.45 0.97
CA PRO A 615 3.66 29.92 1.19
C PRO A 615 4.46 30.87 2.11
N PRO A 616 5.43 30.35 2.89
CA PRO A 616 6.28 31.19 3.72
C PRO A 616 7.17 32.08 2.85
N LEU A 617 7.18 33.38 3.15
CA LEU A 617 8.10 34.34 2.54
C LEU A 617 9.51 34.17 3.12
N GLU A 618 10.51 33.99 2.26
CA GLU A 618 11.91 34.10 2.63
C GLU A 618 12.26 35.57 2.94
N THR A 619 12.47 35.91 4.22
CA THR A 619 13.07 37.21 4.60
C THR A 619 14.20 37.02 5.61
N SER A 620 15.42 36.99 5.09
CA SER A 620 16.65 37.02 5.88
C SER A 620 16.86 38.40 6.53
N LEU A 621 16.86 38.49 7.86
CA LEU A 621 17.42 39.62 8.62
C LEU A 621 18.17 39.13 9.88
N PRO A 622 19.15 39.90 10.39
CA PRO A 622 20.30 39.33 11.11
C PRO A 622 20.14 39.21 12.63
N LEU A 623 21.00 38.37 13.20
CA LEU A 623 21.24 38.23 14.63
C LEU A 623 21.51 39.59 15.31
N ARG A 624 20.76 39.90 16.37
CA ARG A 624 21.14 40.90 17.38
C ARG A 624 20.99 40.33 18.78
N SER A 625 22.05 40.48 19.57
CA SER A 625 22.17 40.00 20.95
C SER A 625 21.27 40.77 21.92
N TYR A 626 20.63 40.06 22.85
CA TYR A 626 20.23 40.63 24.15
C TYR A 626 20.50 39.67 25.32
N SER A 627 20.62 40.24 26.52
CA SER A 627 21.37 39.67 27.65
C SER A 627 20.56 38.83 28.64
N ARG A 628 21.22 37.81 29.23
CA ARG A 628 20.72 37.04 30.39
C ARG A 628 20.41 37.90 31.62
N PRO A 629 19.31 37.63 32.33
CA PRO A 629 19.21 37.78 33.78
C PRO A 629 19.59 36.49 34.55
N ARG A 630 19.84 36.65 35.86
CA ARG A 630 20.56 35.73 36.77
C ARG A 630 19.79 34.45 37.20
N ARG A 631 20.56 33.50 37.77
CA ARG A 631 20.10 32.32 38.53
C ARG A 631 19.12 32.68 39.67
N ALA A 632 18.20 31.75 39.95
CA ALA A 632 17.74 31.42 41.30
C ALA A 632 18.10 29.94 41.61
N GLN A 633 18.14 29.53 42.87
CA GLN A 633 18.57 28.17 43.28
C GLN A 633 17.38 27.24 43.63
N PRO A 634 17.58 25.91 43.60
CA PRO A 634 16.51 24.94 43.84
C PRO A 634 16.42 24.52 45.32
N GLN A 635 15.43 25.04 46.04
CA GLN A 635 15.00 24.50 47.34
C GLN A 635 13.53 24.86 47.60
N ASP A 636 12.64 23.91 47.29
CA ASP A 636 11.40 23.63 48.03
C ASP A 636 10.73 22.39 47.39
N CYS A 637 11.14 21.21 47.86
CA CYS A 637 10.52 19.94 47.50
C CYS A 637 9.56 19.50 48.61
N ILE A 638 8.50 18.80 48.21
CA ILE A 638 7.59 18.02 49.08
C ILE A 638 6.65 18.88 49.95
N SER A 639 5.52 19.29 49.35
CA SER A 639 4.22 19.10 50.00
C SER A 639 3.11 18.85 48.96
N GLN A 640 1.99 18.30 49.40
CA GLN A 640 0.72 18.17 48.66
C GLN A 640 0.69 17.31 47.38
N ARG A 641 0.89 15.99 47.54
CA ARG A 641 0.10 15.02 46.73
C ARG A 641 -1.38 15.13 47.12
N ARG A 642 -2.24 15.82 46.34
CA ARG A 642 -3.68 15.51 46.15
C ARG A 642 -4.38 16.47 45.18
N THR A 643 -5.23 15.92 44.31
CA THR A 643 -6.35 16.56 43.57
C THR A 643 -6.12 17.93 42.91
N LEU A 644 -6.00 17.94 41.58
CA LEU A 644 -6.11 19.16 40.74
C LEU A 644 -7.16 19.03 39.62
N HIS A 645 -8.41 18.75 39.99
CA HIS A 645 -9.56 19.17 39.18
C HIS A 645 -9.82 20.67 39.44
N LYS A 646 -9.28 21.55 38.59
CA LYS A 646 -9.91 22.85 38.22
C LYS A 646 -9.15 23.56 37.10
N LYS A 647 -9.89 24.45 36.42
CA LYS A 647 -9.48 25.23 35.25
C LYS A 647 -8.13 25.93 35.39
N ARG A 648 -7.39 25.98 34.29
CA ARG A 648 -6.72 27.21 33.83
C ARG A 648 -7.08 27.42 32.37
N ASP A 649 -7.75 28.53 32.09
CA ASP A 649 -8.22 28.88 30.77
C ASP A 649 -7.04 29.34 29.90
N VAL A 650 -6.90 28.77 28.71
CA VAL A 650 -5.98 29.27 27.68
C VAL A 650 -6.72 30.38 26.93
N MET A 651 -6.28 31.63 27.07
CA MET A 651 -6.83 32.72 26.27
C MET A 651 -6.50 32.50 24.79
N PRO A 652 -7.50 32.44 23.88
CA PRO A 652 -7.22 32.47 22.44
C PRO A 652 -6.77 33.88 22.04
N CYS A 653 -5.76 33.96 21.16
CA CYS A 653 -5.31 35.24 20.63
C CYS A 653 -6.40 35.89 19.75
N THR A 654 -6.62 37.19 19.93
CA THR A 654 -7.74 37.94 19.35
C THR A 654 -7.44 38.45 17.94
N GLU A 655 -7.47 37.55 16.95
CA GLU A 655 -7.50 37.89 15.51
C GLU A 655 -8.71 37.17 14.86
N GLN A 656 -9.76 37.93 14.53
CA GLN A 656 -11.14 37.41 14.43
C GLN A 656 -11.41 36.37 13.33
N ASN A 657 -10.52 36.19 12.35
CA ASN A 657 -10.67 35.23 11.24
C ASN A 657 -9.64 34.07 11.26
N SER A 658 -8.75 34.01 12.25
CA SER A 658 -7.66 33.02 12.33
C SER A 658 -8.13 31.67 12.87
N VAL A 659 -8.05 30.61 12.08
CA VAL A 659 -8.46 29.24 12.44
C VAL A 659 -7.31 28.24 12.27
N LEU A 660 -7.32 27.18 13.09
CA LEU A 660 -6.43 26.03 12.92
C LEU A 660 -7.06 25.01 11.96
N VAL A 661 -6.43 24.86 10.79
CA VAL A 661 -6.83 23.99 9.69
C VAL A 661 -6.19 22.61 9.86
N PRO A 662 -6.97 21.53 10.06
CA PRO A 662 -6.41 20.17 10.03
C PRO A 662 -5.93 19.83 8.61
N LEU A 663 -4.62 19.62 8.44
CA LEU A 663 -4.07 18.96 7.25
C LEU A 663 -4.12 17.44 7.39
N THR A 664 -4.04 16.94 8.63
CA THR A 664 -4.27 15.53 8.99
C THR A 664 -5.07 15.46 10.30
N ASN A 665 -5.32 14.24 10.82
CA ASN A 665 -5.90 14.08 12.17
C ASN A 665 -5.01 14.64 13.29
N SER A 666 -3.72 14.89 13.04
CA SER A 666 -2.73 15.24 14.05
C SER A 666 -2.00 16.56 13.75
N LEU A 667 -1.98 17.01 12.50
CA LEU A 667 -1.29 18.22 12.05
C LEU A 667 -2.29 19.32 11.73
N TYR A 668 -2.14 20.47 12.39
CA TYR A 668 -2.93 21.68 12.16
C TYR A 668 -2.02 22.83 11.73
N VAL A 669 -2.42 23.58 10.70
CA VAL A 669 -1.75 24.83 10.27
C VAL A 669 -2.64 26.03 10.51
N ARG A 670 -2.05 27.22 10.67
CA ARG A 670 -2.81 28.47 10.77
C ARG A 670 -3.32 28.86 9.39
N GLY A 671 -4.61 29.16 9.27
CA GLY A 671 -5.24 29.67 8.05
C GLY A 671 -6.32 30.71 8.38
N GLU A 672 -6.69 31.50 7.38
CA GLU A 672 -7.71 32.55 7.53
C GLU A 672 -9.00 32.20 6.80
N LEU A 673 -10.12 32.48 7.45
CA LEU A 673 -11.45 32.29 6.87
C LEU A 673 -11.79 33.42 5.89
N THR A 674 -12.04 33.07 4.63
CA THR A 674 -12.46 34.04 3.60
C THR A 674 -13.98 34.26 3.53
N ASP A 675 -14.77 33.41 4.19
CA ASP A 675 -16.23 33.52 4.31
C ASP A 675 -16.67 32.99 5.68
N SER A 676 -17.69 33.62 6.25
CA SER A 676 -18.28 33.32 7.55
C SER A 676 -19.77 32.95 7.49
N GLU A 677 -20.48 33.24 6.38
CA GLU A 677 -21.91 32.94 6.23
C GLU A 677 -22.19 31.54 5.65
N SER A 678 -21.27 31.03 4.82
CA SER A 678 -21.36 29.72 4.17
C SER A 678 -20.64 28.62 4.94
N VAL A 679 -21.16 27.39 4.82
CA VAL A 679 -20.56 26.17 5.36
C VAL A 679 -20.77 25.00 4.39
N LEU A 680 -19.79 24.10 4.30
CA LEU A 680 -19.95 22.84 3.56
C LEU A 680 -20.62 21.79 4.46
N VAL A 681 -21.71 21.22 3.95
CA VAL A 681 -22.62 20.30 4.64
C VAL A 681 -22.50 18.91 4.05
N ASP A 682 -22.21 17.90 4.86
CA ASP A 682 -22.27 16.49 4.45
C ASP A 682 -23.74 16.06 4.38
N VAL A 683 -24.17 15.58 3.21
CA VAL A 683 -25.55 15.12 3.00
C VAL A 683 -25.75 13.63 3.29
N GLY A 684 -24.71 12.93 3.77
CA GLY A 684 -24.75 11.52 4.19
C GLY A 684 -24.28 10.53 3.12
N THR A 685 -24.19 10.95 1.87
CA THR A 685 -23.78 10.12 0.71
C THR A 685 -22.32 10.33 0.30
N GLY A 686 -21.51 10.98 1.15
CA GLY A 686 -20.11 11.33 0.86
C GLY A 686 -19.94 12.59 0.00
N PHE A 687 -21.04 13.30 -0.30
CA PHE A 687 -21.03 14.58 -1.01
C PHE A 687 -21.11 15.74 -0.01
N LEU A 688 -20.32 16.79 -0.26
CA LEU A 688 -20.38 18.06 0.47
C LEU A 688 -21.13 19.12 -0.36
N VAL A 689 -22.12 19.77 0.24
CA VAL A 689 -22.94 20.81 -0.40
C VAL A 689 -22.79 22.12 0.35
N GLU A 690 -22.53 23.22 -0.36
CA GLU A 690 -22.44 24.55 0.24
C GLU A 690 -23.84 25.06 0.64
N LYS A 691 -24.00 25.47 1.91
CA LYS A 691 -25.24 26.04 2.45
C LYS A 691 -24.92 27.25 3.33
N LYS A 692 -25.83 28.23 3.39
CA LYS A 692 -25.79 29.27 4.44
C LYS A 692 -26.10 28.64 5.81
N LEU A 693 -25.51 29.15 6.88
CA LEU A 693 -25.62 28.61 8.25
C LEU A 693 -27.05 28.16 8.64
N LYS A 694 -28.07 29.02 8.50
CA LYS A 694 -29.47 28.68 8.84
C LYS A 694 -30.05 27.51 8.03
N SER A 695 -29.61 27.31 6.78
CA SER A 695 -30.03 26.20 5.93
C SER A 695 -29.26 24.90 6.24
N ALA A 696 -28.02 25.02 6.75
CA ALA A 696 -27.28 23.88 7.28
C ALA A 696 -27.87 23.37 8.60
N GLU A 697 -28.24 24.28 9.49
CA GLU A 697 -28.94 24.02 10.76
C GLU A 697 -30.26 23.27 10.52
N GLN A 698 -31.15 23.81 9.68
CA GLN A 698 -32.40 23.17 9.28
C GLN A 698 -32.21 21.79 8.62
N PHE A 699 -31.17 21.62 7.81
CA PHE A 699 -30.89 20.34 7.14
C PHE A 699 -30.44 19.26 8.13
N TYR A 700 -29.50 19.56 9.02
CA TYR A 700 -29.00 18.59 9.99
C TYR A 700 -30.03 18.26 11.07
N ASP A 701 -30.82 19.24 11.53
CA ASP A 701 -31.91 19.01 12.48
C ASP A 701 -32.98 18.09 11.90
N GLY A 702 -33.42 18.37 10.66
CA GLY A 702 -34.32 17.50 9.90
C GLY A 702 -33.79 16.07 9.74
N LYS A 703 -32.51 15.89 9.40
CA LYS A 703 -31.90 14.55 9.28
C LYS A 703 -31.73 13.82 10.61
N VAL A 704 -31.46 14.52 11.72
CA VAL A 704 -31.45 13.91 13.06
C VAL A 704 -32.85 13.44 13.45
N GLN A 705 -33.90 14.20 13.14
CA GLN A 705 -35.28 13.84 13.42
C GLN A 705 -35.81 12.70 12.52
N GLU A 706 -35.46 12.69 11.24
CA GLU A 706 -35.73 11.60 10.29
C GLU A 706 -35.15 10.28 10.83
N LEU A 707 -33.86 10.25 11.15
CA LEU A 707 -33.21 9.06 11.72
C LEU A 707 -33.76 8.69 13.10
N ALA A 708 -34.26 9.65 13.89
CA ALA A 708 -34.93 9.38 15.16
C ALA A 708 -36.32 8.74 15.01
N ASN A 709 -36.99 8.92 13.86
CA ASN A 709 -38.23 8.22 13.54
C ASN A 709 -37.93 6.81 13.04
N ASN A 710 -37.01 6.67 12.08
CA ASN A 710 -36.62 5.36 11.52
C ASN A 710 -36.09 4.40 12.60
N LEU A 711 -35.34 4.91 13.59
CA LEU A 711 -34.88 4.09 14.73
C LEU A 711 -36.02 3.58 15.61
N LYS A 712 -37.11 4.33 15.80
CA LYS A 712 -38.29 3.88 16.56
C LYS A 712 -39.11 2.82 15.82
N GLU A 713 -39.26 3.00 14.51
CA GLU A 713 -39.93 2.01 13.64
C GLU A 713 -39.14 0.69 13.64
N LEU A 714 -37.81 0.77 13.52
CA LEU A 714 -36.92 -0.39 13.60
C LEU A 714 -36.93 -1.04 14.99
N GLU A 715 -36.96 -0.25 16.07
CA GLU A 715 -37.08 -0.75 17.45
C GLU A 715 -38.38 -1.56 17.64
N ALA A 716 -39.52 -1.08 17.12
CA ALA A 716 -40.79 -1.81 17.17
C ALA A 716 -40.74 -3.14 16.38
N ILE A 717 -40.07 -3.16 15.22
CA ILE A 717 -39.86 -4.37 14.41
C ILE A 717 -38.97 -5.37 15.16
N VAL A 718 -37.88 -4.91 15.79
CA VAL A 718 -36.98 -5.73 16.61
C VAL A 718 -37.73 -6.33 17.81
N GLN A 719 -38.52 -5.53 18.54
CA GLN A 719 -39.32 -6.01 19.67
C GLN A 719 -40.35 -7.07 19.23
N GLN A 720 -41.01 -6.89 18.09
CA GLN A 720 -41.93 -7.88 17.53
C GLN A 720 -41.20 -9.18 17.13
N LYS A 721 -40.04 -9.10 16.47
CA LYS A 721 -39.26 -10.30 16.10
C LYS A 721 -38.75 -11.04 17.34
N GLN A 722 -38.31 -10.33 18.38
CA GLN A 722 -37.96 -10.92 19.68
C GLN A 722 -39.16 -11.53 20.43
N ALA A 723 -40.39 -11.06 20.20
CA ALA A 723 -41.60 -11.72 20.70
C ALA A 723 -41.88 -13.02 19.93
N ASN A 724 -41.73 -13.00 18.60
CA ASN A 724 -41.89 -14.18 17.76
C ASN A 724 -40.88 -15.29 18.09
N VAL A 725 -39.59 -14.97 18.31
CA VAL A 725 -38.58 -15.96 18.74
C VAL A 725 -39.00 -16.65 20.03
N ARG A 726 -39.41 -15.88 21.05
CA ARG A 726 -39.86 -16.44 22.33
C ARG A 726 -41.09 -17.32 22.20
N ALA A 727 -42.07 -16.96 21.37
CA ALA A 727 -43.23 -17.81 21.09
C ALA A 727 -42.85 -19.15 20.43
N VAL A 728 -41.83 -19.15 19.55
CA VAL A 728 -41.29 -20.40 18.97
C VAL A 728 -40.53 -21.21 20.02
N GLU A 729 -39.74 -20.57 20.90
CA GLU A 729 -39.05 -21.25 22.00
C GLU A 729 -40.02 -21.88 23.02
N GLU A 730 -41.10 -21.17 23.35
CA GLU A 730 -42.18 -21.68 24.23
C GLU A 730 -42.91 -22.87 23.59
N GLY A 731 -43.20 -22.81 22.27
CA GLY A 731 -43.76 -23.95 21.52
C GLY A 731 -42.81 -25.15 21.47
N MET A 732 -41.52 -24.92 21.26
CA MET A 732 -40.47 -25.97 21.30
C MET A 732 -40.26 -26.56 22.70
N ALA A 733 -40.69 -25.88 23.77
CA ALA A 733 -40.63 -26.38 25.15
C ALA A 733 -41.92 -27.07 25.61
N ALA A 734 -43.01 -26.95 24.83
CA ALA A 734 -44.30 -27.61 25.05
C ALA A 734 -44.52 -28.86 24.18
N SER A 735 -43.59 -29.15 23.26
CA SER A 735 -43.57 -30.29 22.33
C SER A 735 -42.71 -31.45 22.84
#